data_AF-A0A937WHC1-F1
#
_entry.id   AF-A0A937WHC1-F1
#
_cell.length_a   1.000
_cell.length_b   1.000
_cell.length_c   1.000
_cell.angle_alpha   90.00
_cell.angle_beta   90.00
_cell.angle_gamma   90.00
#
_symmetry.space_group_name_H-M   'P 1'
#
loop_
_entity.id
_entity.type
_entity.pdbx_description
1 polymer ?
#
loop_
_entity_poly.entity_id
_entity_poly.type
_entity_poly.pdbx_seq_one_letter_code
_entity_poly.pdbx_strand_id
1 'polypeptide(L)'
;MDHLGRNIDNPLTLKQCSSVAHQFGRPRILCEIFGVSGHSMTFEDQKWIADFHFVLGITFLCQHLTLYTMKGEQKRDYPPTISYHQPYWQHYKLANDYFSRAGYLCSQGQFYADILFLHPMGSAWATYEPLDRRNERAQSYNRAFTTLLDDLLAIHRDFDLGDEMILKRSCAVEGNTLCVAKEGRYRLVVVPPSLTWNRNTFNLLKAFLDSACPVVFVGETPTFIDGEPAESEWKELLQEKFATTVAADRKAIEQTLDKLIPRDVSITDADGNEIGDIYVHHRIDGKNHLYFLSSKSRTETYKACVSLGVTGKVTEWHLDSGEITDVPAKVECGRAIVELVFPPVGSHALVINTAETGTSVVSREEPKVRTPLRSVKKQKTIALNGPWRFERLHPNSLTLDTCQYAIGNGDWSEKTPIWKARRAAWNAAGLEAYAGIQPWVLDQKGIKPTTELKLRLKTTFESEVELENLCLVLESASDYTLSVNGQAVSTETDEWHWDKQFSKIDISKQVKKGENLIELECQYGMGVQVEDMYLIGDFGVRKVAGDRYILTDEPEQLTNGNWGEQGYPFYAGNILYRGKLKCEAKDGQQVLLCLKNPKGCLFRISVNDSEPIPLWYQPWQVDITDLVKNGENSVSIEVISTLRNTFGPLHHKLGDALPWVGPGQFVDEANWVDDYQLVPYGLMDGVEVVVCE
;
A
#
# COMPACT_ATOMS: atom_id res chain seq x y z
N MET A 1 14.90 -4.10 -5.08
CA MET A 1 14.95 -3.33 -3.82
C MET A 1 13.64 -3.58 -3.09
N ASP A 2 13.57 -3.33 -1.80
CA ASP A 2 12.39 -3.75 -1.01
C ASP A 2 11.77 -2.53 -0.32
N HIS A 3 10.45 -2.41 -0.42
CA HIS A 3 9.63 -1.44 0.30
C HIS A 3 8.31 -2.10 0.70
N LEU A 4 8.31 -2.75 1.85
CA LEU A 4 7.25 -3.68 2.23
C LEU A 4 6.10 -3.03 3.03
N GLY A 5 6.37 -1.92 3.71
CA GLY A 5 5.44 -1.33 4.68
C GLY A 5 4.31 -0.51 4.04
N ARG A 6 3.25 -0.28 4.82
CA ARG A 6 2.09 0.55 4.44
C ARG A 6 2.40 2.05 4.62
N ASN A 7 3.41 2.57 3.93
CA ASN A 7 3.85 3.97 4.01
C ASN A 7 4.49 4.45 2.68
N ILE A 8 4.92 5.72 2.63
CA ILE A 8 5.71 6.30 1.53
C ILE A 8 6.85 7.17 2.07
N ASP A 9 7.36 6.85 3.26
CA ASP A 9 8.08 7.81 4.10
C ASP A 9 9.47 8.19 3.58
N ASN A 10 10.05 7.42 2.66
CA ASN A 10 11.39 7.66 2.19
C ASN A 10 11.57 7.36 0.68
N PRO A 11 11.73 8.40 -0.16
CA PRO A 11 11.99 8.24 -1.59
C PRO A 11 13.41 7.76 -1.91
N LEU A 12 14.35 7.80 -0.96
CA LEU A 12 15.77 7.59 -1.20
C LEU A 12 16.07 6.24 -1.86
N THR A 13 15.58 5.13 -1.30
CA THR A 13 15.89 3.80 -1.82
C THR A 13 15.33 3.58 -3.22
N LEU A 14 14.19 4.21 -3.52
CA LEU A 14 13.58 4.20 -4.85
C LEU A 14 14.46 4.96 -5.84
N LYS A 15 14.87 6.19 -5.50
CA LYS A 15 15.79 7.00 -6.33
C LYS A 15 17.16 6.36 -6.47
N GLN A 16 17.71 5.70 -5.45
CA GLN A 16 18.97 4.95 -5.57
C GLN A 16 18.87 3.85 -6.63
N CYS A 17 17.79 3.05 -6.60
CA CYS A 17 17.59 1.97 -7.56
C CYS A 17 17.31 2.51 -8.97
N SER A 18 16.43 3.50 -9.10
CA SER A 18 16.04 4.05 -10.39
C SER A 18 17.17 4.84 -11.07
N SER A 19 17.97 5.60 -10.32
CA SER A 19 19.09 6.38 -10.88
C SER A 19 20.14 5.50 -11.56
N VAL A 20 20.52 4.39 -10.92
CA VAL A 20 21.44 3.42 -11.53
C VAL A 20 20.81 2.80 -12.78
N ALA A 21 19.52 2.46 -12.73
CA ALA A 21 18.84 1.89 -13.87
C ALA A 21 18.76 2.88 -15.05
N HIS A 22 18.41 4.14 -14.81
CA HIS A 22 18.35 5.20 -15.81
C HIS A 22 19.71 5.40 -16.48
N GLN A 23 20.77 5.61 -15.69
CA GLN A 23 22.13 5.83 -16.20
C GLN A 23 22.61 4.69 -17.11
N PHE A 24 22.26 3.45 -16.78
CA PHE A 24 22.66 2.26 -17.54
C PHE A 24 21.64 1.80 -18.60
N GLY A 25 20.53 2.52 -18.78
CA GLY A 25 19.49 2.18 -19.76
C GLY A 25 18.78 0.85 -19.47
N ARG A 26 18.43 0.61 -18.19
CA ARG A 26 17.72 -0.59 -17.73
C ARG A 26 16.22 -0.29 -17.61
N PRO A 27 15.36 -0.91 -18.45
CA PRO A 27 13.93 -0.56 -18.47
C PRO A 27 13.12 -1.20 -17.34
N ARG A 28 13.60 -2.30 -16.73
CA ARG A 28 12.93 -3.02 -15.64
C ARG A 28 13.62 -2.76 -14.32
N ILE A 29 12.92 -2.08 -13.42
CA ILE A 29 13.41 -1.62 -12.13
C ILE A 29 12.49 -2.25 -11.07
N LEU A 30 13.00 -3.28 -10.39
CA LEU A 30 12.20 -4.17 -9.55
C LEU A 30 12.11 -3.67 -8.10
N CYS A 31 10.88 -3.54 -7.59
CA CYS A 31 10.59 -3.35 -6.17
C CYS A 31 9.78 -4.54 -5.61
N GLU A 32 10.27 -5.15 -4.52
CA GLU A 32 9.46 -6.01 -3.66
C GLU A 32 8.57 -5.15 -2.75
N ILE A 33 7.24 -5.38 -2.77
CA ILE A 33 6.27 -4.45 -2.21
C ILE A 33 5.16 -5.15 -1.41
N PHE A 34 4.53 -4.42 -0.46
CA PHE A 34 3.36 -4.81 0.36
C PHE A 34 3.57 -5.78 1.52
N GLY A 35 4.70 -6.47 1.59
CA GLY A 35 4.90 -7.61 2.50
C GLY A 35 4.69 -7.39 3.99
N VAL A 36 4.73 -6.18 4.56
CA VAL A 36 4.51 -6.02 6.02
C VAL A 36 3.35 -5.08 6.32
N SER A 37 2.44 -4.94 5.36
CA SER A 37 1.34 -3.99 5.41
C SER A 37 0.12 -4.49 6.20
N GLY A 38 0.10 -5.77 6.57
CA GLY A 38 -1.01 -6.40 7.27
C GLY A 38 -2.19 -6.76 6.37
N HIS A 39 -3.08 -7.63 6.86
CA HIS A 39 -4.26 -8.06 6.11
C HIS A 39 -5.28 -6.95 5.85
N SER A 40 -5.24 -5.82 6.58
CA SER A 40 -6.17 -4.68 6.41
C SER A 40 -5.89 -3.83 5.17
N MET A 41 -4.79 -4.06 4.46
CA MET A 41 -4.40 -3.26 3.31
C MET A 41 -5.51 -3.22 2.23
N THR A 42 -5.96 -2.01 1.92
CA THR A 42 -7.00 -1.74 0.92
C THR A 42 -6.40 -1.62 -0.49
N PHE A 43 -7.23 -1.58 -1.53
CA PHE A 43 -6.72 -1.26 -2.87
C PHE A 43 -6.29 0.21 -2.98
N GLU A 44 -6.89 1.13 -2.22
CA GLU A 44 -6.43 2.52 -2.12
C GLU A 44 -5.00 2.59 -1.56
N ASP A 45 -4.71 1.82 -0.50
CA ASP A 45 -3.35 1.72 0.05
C ASP A 45 -2.35 1.23 -0.99
N GLN A 46 -2.73 0.18 -1.74
CA GLN A 46 -1.89 -0.38 -2.79
C GLN A 46 -1.63 0.63 -3.90
N LYS A 47 -2.66 1.38 -4.33
CA LYS A 47 -2.52 2.45 -5.33
C LYS A 47 -1.54 3.52 -4.86
N TRP A 48 -1.77 4.02 -3.65
CA TRP A 48 -0.99 5.10 -3.06
C TRP A 48 0.50 4.77 -3.01
N ILE A 49 0.82 3.56 -2.54
CA ILE A 49 2.20 3.09 -2.44
C ILE A 49 2.76 2.83 -3.85
N ALA A 50 2.02 2.13 -4.73
CA ALA A 50 2.51 1.79 -6.07
C ALA A 50 2.76 3.05 -6.93
N ASP A 51 1.88 4.04 -6.91
CA ASP A 51 2.06 5.28 -7.65
C ASP A 51 3.28 6.06 -7.15
N PHE A 52 3.50 6.10 -5.83
CA PHE A 52 4.72 6.66 -5.25
C PHE A 52 5.99 5.96 -5.78
N HIS A 53 5.92 4.66 -6.04
CA HIS A 53 7.04 3.92 -6.63
C HIS A 53 7.22 4.23 -8.11
N PHE A 54 6.14 4.24 -8.90
CA PHE A 54 6.18 4.54 -10.32
C PHE A 54 6.68 5.97 -10.59
N VAL A 55 6.22 6.94 -9.79
CA VAL A 55 6.64 8.34 -9.96
C VAL A 55 8.11 8.56 -9.59
N LEU A 56 8.70 7.70 -8.77
CA LEU A 56 10.13 7.74 -8.42
C LEU A 56 11.01 6.84 -9.30
N GLY A 57 10.42 6.24 -10.34
CA GLY A 57 11.13 5.52 -11.40
C GLY A 57 11.20 4.01 -11.23
N ILE A 58 10.44 3.40 -10.31
CA ILE A 58 10.24 1.95 -10.33
C ILE A 58 9.33 1.59 -11.51
N THR A 59 9.57 0.47 -12.17
CA THR A 59 8.79 0.06 -13.36
C THR A 59 8.28 -1.37 -13.30
N PHE A 60 8.69 -2.15 -12.30
CA PHE A 60 8.30 -3.54 -12.15
C PHE A 60 8.06 -3.90 -10.69
N LEU A 61 6.81 -4.24 -10.35
CA LEU A 61 6.43 -4.58 -8.97
C LEU A 61 6.47 -6.09 -8.75
N CYS A 62 7.06 -6.49 -7.62
CA CYS A 62 7.06 -7.85 -7.10
C CYS A 62 6.28 -7.85 -5.79
N GLN A 63 5.02 -8.26 -5.82
CA GLN A 63 4.15 -8.18 -4.66
C GLN A 63 4.44 -9.33 -3.68
N HIS A 64 4.79 -9.00 -2.45
CA HIS A 64 5.04 -9.92 -1.36
C HIS A 64 3.75 -10.11 -0.55
N LEU A 65 3.14 -11.30 -0.48
CA LEU A 65 3.47 -12.55 -1.17
C LEU A 65 2.22 -13.36 -1.54
N THR A 66 2.36 -14.35 -2.42
CA THR A 66 1.34 -15.40 -2.63
C THR A 66 1.70 -16.61 -1.76
N LEU A 67 0.93 -16.85 -0.70
CA LEU A 67 1.13 -18.01 0.16
C LEU A 67 0.70 -19.29 -0.55
N TYR A 68 1.54 -20.32 -0.50
CA TYR A 68 1.13 -21.67 -0.91
C TYR A 68 0.04 -22.23 0.03
N THR A 69 0.17 -21.94 1.32
CA THR A 69 -0.83 -22.26 2.33
C THR A 69 -0.82 -21.26 3.49
N MET A 70 -1.96 -21.05 4.13
CA MET A 70 -2.13 -20.35 5.40
C MET A 70 -1.99 -21.25 6.64
N LYS A 71 -1.69 -22.54 6.47
CA LYS A 71 -1.47 -23.49 7.58
C LYS A 71 -0.38 -23.02 8.53
N GLY A 72 -0.56 -23.20 9.83
CA GLY A 72 0.47 -22.99 10.86
C GLY A 72 0.91 -21.54 11.01
N GLU A 73 2.21 -21.32 11.11
CA GLU A 73 2.82 -19.99 11.24
C GLU A 73 2.82 -19.21 9.91
N GLN A 74 2.59 -19.89 8.78
CA GLN A 74 2.65 -19.31 7.43
C GLN A 74 1.62 -18.20 7.22
N LYS A 75 0.41 -18.28 7.81
CA LYS A 75 -0.57 -17.17 7.77
C LYS A 75 -0.09 -15.87 8.44
N ARG A 76 0.97 -15.93 9.24
CA ARG A 76 1.56 -14.80 9.97
C ARG A 76 2.87 -14.33 9.32
N ASP A 77 3.33 -15.00 8.27
CA ASP A 77 4.54 -14.66 7.53
C ASP A 77 4.31 -13.40 6.70
N TYR A 78 4.68 -12.25 7.29
CA TYR A 78 4.65 -10.93 6.68
C TYR A 78 3.39 -10.72 5.80
N PRO A 79 2.20 -10.57 6.42
CA PRO A 79 0.95 -10.33 5.71
C PRO A 79 0.92 -8.94 5.05
N PRO A 80 0.11 -8.76 3.98
CA PRO A 80 -0.95 -9.65 3.53
C PRO A 80 -0.49 -10.75 2.57
N THR A 81 -1.24 -11.85 2.56
CA THR A 81 -1.24 -12.74 1.41
C THR A 81 -2.04 -12.14 0.26
N ILE A 82 -1.52 -12.29 -0.96
CA ILE A 82 -2.09 -11.82 -2.22
C ILE A 82 -2.38 -13.07 -3.05
N SER A 83 -3.54 -13.68 -2.77
CA SER A 83 -3.92 -14.99 -3.29
C SER A 83 -5.43 -15.23 -3.10
N TYR A 84 -5.92 -16.40 -3.52
CA TYR A 84 -7.33 -16.79 -3.41
C TYR A 84 -7.90 -16.78 -1.99
N HIS A 85 -7.03 -16.75 -0.98
CA HIS A 85 -7.43 -16.62 0.42
C HIS A 85 -8.14 -15.29 0.73
N GLN A 86 -7.85 -14.22 -0.02
CA GLN A 86 -8.42 -12.90 0.25
C GLN A 86 -9.84 -12.74 -0.32
N PRO A 87 -10.78 -12.12 0.41
CA PRO A 87 -12.14 -11.84 -0.09
C PRO A 87 -12.18 -11.01 -1.39
N TYR A 88 -11.16 -10.18 -1.61
CA TYR A 88 -11.03 -9.33 -2.79
C TYR A 88 -10.35 -10.00 -3.99
N TRP A 89 -9.90 -11.26 -3.89
CA TRP A 89 -9.04 -11.89 -4.90
C TRP A 89 -9.63 -11.89 -6.31
N GLN A 90 -10.93 -12.20 -6.44
CA GLN A 90 -11.65 -12.19 -7.72
C GLN A 90 -11.66 -10.81 -8.40
N HIS A 91 -11.39 -9.73 -7.64
CA HIS A 91 -11.33 -8.37 -8.13
C HIS A 91 -9.89 -7.85 -8.30
N TYR A 92 -8.88 -8.66 -7.94
CA TYR A 92 -7.48 -8.23 -7.92
C TYR A 92 -6.92 -7.88 -9.30
N LYS A 93 -7.58 -8.33 -10.37
CA LYS A 93 -7.32 -7.90 -11.74
C LYS A 93 -7.42 -6.37 -11.91
N LEU A 94 -8.34 -5.70 -11.21
CA LEU A 94 -8.53 -4.25 -11.31
C LEU A 94 -7.24 -3.49 -10.97
N ALA A 95 -6.66 -3.78 -9.81
CA ALA A 95 -5.42 -3.16 -9.36
C ALA A 95 -4.23 -3.55 -10.26
N ASN A 96 -4.12 -4.82 -10.65
CA ASN A 96 -2.99 -5.28 -11.46
C ASN A 96 -3.01 -4.78 -12.91
N ASP A 97 -4.18 -4.63 -13.53
CA ASP A 97 -4.29 -4.02 -14.84
C ASP A 97 -3.81 -2.56 -14.78
N TYR A 98 -4.24 -1.81 -13.75
CA TYR A 98 -3.74 -0.46 -13.48
C TYR A 98 -2.21 -0.43 -13.29
N PHE A 99 -1.66 -1.27 -12.40
CA PHE A 99 -0.21 -1.32 -12.16
C PHE A 99 0.59 -1.73 -13.40
N SER A 100 0.03 -2.61 -14.23
CA SER A 100 0.66 -3.03 -15.49
C SER A 100 0.73 -1.87 -16.49
N ARG A 101 -0.35 -1.09 -16.62
CA ARG A 101 -0.37 0.10 -17.50
C ARG A 101 0.55 1.21 -16.96
N ALA A 102 0.56 1.45 -15.66
CA ALA A 102 1.46 2.41 -15.01
C ALA A 102 2.94 2.03 -15.22
N GLY A 103 3.30 0.76 -14.93
CA GLY A 103 4.65 0.26 -15.15
C GLY A 103 5.06 0.27 -16.62
N TYR A 104 4.14 -0.03 -17.54
CA TYR A 104 4.38 0.11 -18.97
C TYR A 104 4.73 1.55 -19.34
N LEU A 105 3.88 2.52 -18.98
CA LEU A 105 4.10 3.94 -19.24
C LEU A 105 5.46 4.41 -18.71
N CYS A 106 5.76 4.12 -17.44
CA CYS A 106 7.02 4.51 -16.78
C CYS A 106 8.26 3.76 -17.28
N SER A 107 8.11 2.77 -18.16
CA SER A 107 9.24 2.05 -18.77
C SER A 107 9.56 2.47 -20.20
N GLN A 108 8.71 3.29 -20.84
CA GLN A 108 8.90 3.71 -22.24
C GLN A 108 9.99 4.77 -22.38
N GLY A 109 10.76 4.71 -23.45
CA GLY A 109 11.78 5.71 -23.75
C GLY A 109 12.83 5.89 -22.65
N GLN A 110 13.41 7.09 -22.60
CA GLN A 110 14.48 7.45 -21.67
C GLN A 110 13.95 8.37 -20.58
N PHE A 111 14.42 8.15 -19.35
CA PHE A 111 14.15 9.09 -18.25
C PHE A 111 14.78 10.45 -18.56
N TYR A 112 14.06 11.53 -18.26
CA TYR A 112 14.53 12.89 -18.47
C TYR A 112 14.72 13.60 -17.12
N ALA A 113 15.95 14.04 -16.85
CA ALA A 113 16.27 14.94 -15.76
C ALA A 113 17.54 15.74 -16.10
N ASP A 114 17.51 17.05 -15.84
CA ASP A 114 18.66 17.93 -16.09
C ASP A 114 19.70 17.90 -14.95
N ILE A 115 19.36 17.33 -13.80
CA ILE A 115 20.13 17.41 -12.56
C ILE A 115 20.76 16.05 -12.22
N LEU A 116 22.07 16.05 -11.99
CA LEU A 116 22.75 14.99 -11.24
C LEU A 116 22.88 15.43 -9.78
N PHE A 117 22.26 14.70 -8.86
CA PHE A 117 22.35 14.97 -7.42
C PHE A 117 23.35 14.02 -6.76
N LEU A 118 24.48 14.51 -6.27
CA LEU A 118 25.51 13.62 -5.73
C LEU A 118 25.08 12.96 -4.42
N HIS A 119 25.38 11.67 -4.26
CA HIS A 119 25.09 10.94 -3.02
C HIS A 119 26.27 11.03 -2.04
N PRO A 120 26.10 11.58 -0.81
CA PRO A 120 27.21 11.90 0.10
C PRO A 120 27.68 10.69 0.93
N MET A 121 27.64 9.47 0.37
CA MET A 121 27.91 8.23 1.12
C MET A 121 29.31 8.25 1.75
N GLY A 122 30.32 8.80 1.05
CA GLY A 122 31.68 8.93 1.59
C GLY A 122 31.75 9.76 2.87
N SER A 123 30.91 10.80 3.01
CA SER A 123 30.84 11.63 4.22
C SER A 123 30.16 10.89 5.38
N ALA A 124 29.12 10.11 5.09
CA ALA A 124 28.51 9.23 6.09
C ALA A 124 29.51 8.18 6.58
N TRP A 125 30.28 7.55 5.68
CA TRP A 125 31.32 6.57 6.04
C TRP A 125 32.47 7.19 6.84
N ALA A 126 32.97 8.36 6.44
CA ALA A 126 34.06 9.04 7.13
C ALA A 126 33.70 9.48 8.56
N THR A 127 32.40 9.55 8.86
CA THR A 127 31.89 9.99 10.17
C THR A 127 31.17 8.89 10.95
N TYR A 128 31.06 7.68 10.39
CA TYR A 128 30.37 6.57 11.03
C TYR A 128 31.21 5.95 12.16
N GLU A 129 30.61 5.83 13.34
CA GLU A 129 31.20 5.15 14.49
C GLU A 129 30.48 3.82 14.76
N PRO A 130 31.12 2.65 14.56
CA PRO A 130 30.44 1.35 14.63
C PRO A 130 29.76 1.03 15.97
N LEU A 131 30.26 1.59 17.07
CA LEU A 131 29.73 1.36 18.42
C LEU A 131 28.65 2.37 18.82
N ASP A 132 28.53 3.49 18.11
CA ASP A 132 27.49 4.49 18.34
C ASP A 132 26.51 4.51 17.16
N ARG A 133 25.45 3.70 17.30
CA ARG A 133 24.35 3.65 16.32
C ARG A 133 23.57 4.97 16.21
N ARG A 134 23.78 5.92 17.14
CA ARG A 134 23.18 7.26 17.13
C ARG A 134 24.15 8.34 16.73
N ASN A 135 25.27 7.99 16.09
CA ASN A 135 26.27 8.96 15.63
C ASN A 135 25.60 10.14 14.90
N GLU A 136 25.56 11.28 15.58
CA GLU A 136 24.79 12.44 15.13
C GLU A 136 25.36 13.03 13.84
N ARG A 137 26.65 12.85 13.58
CA ARG A 137 27.31 13.42 12.40
C ARG A 137 26.98 12.66 11.12
N ALA A 138 26.99 11.33 11.15
CA ALA A 138 26.52 10.53 10.02
C ALA A 138 25.01 10.75 9.79
N GLN A 139 24.23 10.83 10.87
CA GLN A 139 22.79 11.08 10.80
C GLN A 139 22.46 12.49 10.29
N SER A 140 23.27 13.51 10.58
CA SER A 140 23.05 14.86 10.07
C SER A 140 23.22 14.92 8.55
N TYR A 141 24.21 14.24 7.98
CA TYR A 141 24.35 14.13 6.52
C TYR A 141 23.18 13.37 5.89
N ASN A 142 22.72 12.28 6.52
CA ASN A 142 21.53 11.56 6.04
C ASN A 142 20.30 12.46 6.04
N ARG A 143 20.00 13.15 7.16
CA ARG A 143 18.85 14.07 7.26
C ARG A 143 18.93 15.20 6.23
N ALA A 144 20.09 15.85 6.12
CA ALA A 144 20.29 16.93 5.16
C ALA A 144 20.11 16.46 3.71
N PHE A 145 20.60 15.26 3.39
CA PHE A 145 20.45 14.67 2.08
C PHE A 145 19.00 14.29 1.76
N THR A 146 18.28 13.65 2.68
CA THR A 146 16.86 13.30 2.48
C THR A 146 15.97 14.53 2.40
N THR A 147 16.22 15.56 3.23
CA THR A 147 15.49 16.84 3.12
C THR A 147 15.71 17.50 1.77
N LEU A 148 16.96 17.56 1.29
CA LEU A 148 17.25 18.15 -0.02
C LEU A 148 16.65 17.35 -1.17
N LEU A 149 16.65 16.02 -1.06
CA LEU A 149 15.97 15.12 -2.00
C LEU A 149 14.47 15.46 -2.07
N ASP A 150 13.79 15.54 -0.93
CA ASP A 150 12.37 15.88 -0.85
C ASP A 150 12.08 17.29 -1.37
N ASP A 151 12.95 18.27 -1.07
CA ASP A 151 12.84 19.65 -1.53
C ASP A 151 12.90 19.74 -3.05
N LEU A 152 13.85 19.05 -3.70
CA LEU A 152 13.98 19.00 -5.16
C LEU A 152 12.75 18.38 -5.83
N LEU A 153 12.25 17.26 -5.29
CA LEU A 153 11.03 16.63 -5.78
C LEU A 153 9.81 17.53 -5.60
N ALA A 154 9.69 18.23 -4.47
CA ALA A 154 8.58 19.13 -4.15
C ALA A 154 8.56 20.41 -5.02
N ILE A 155 9.70 20.80 -5.61
CA ILE A 155 9.77 21.87 -6.61
C ILE A 155 9.84 21.33 -8.03
N HIS A 156 9.44 20.07 -8.27
CA HIS A 156 9.34 19.48 -9.61
C HIS A 156 10.66 19.51 -10.39
N ARG A 157 11.78 19.46 -9.67
CA ARG A 157 13.14 19.35 -10.22
C ARG A 157 13.64 17.92 -10.00
N ASP A 158 13.23 17.01 -10.88
CA ASP A 158 13.67 15.62 -10.79
C ASP A 158 15.17 15.48 -11.15
N PHE A 159 15.77 14.39 -10.71
CA PHE A 159 17.22 14.15 -10.77
C PHE A 159 17.52 12.65 -10.80
N ASP A 160 18.73 12.29 -11.21
CA ASP A 160 19.32 11.01 -10.83
C ASP A 160 20.41 11.24 -9.77
N LEU A 161 20.60 10.24 -8.91
CA LEU A 161 21.68 10.22 -7.93
C LEU A 161 23.02 9.87 -8.58
N GLY A 162 24.06 10.61 -8.22
CA GLY A 162 25.45 10.38 -8.63
C GLY A 162 26.24 9.63 -7.57
N ASP A 163 26.61 8.38 -7.86
CA ASP A 163 27.50 7.55 -7.03
C ASP A 163 28.97 7.71 -7.48
N GLU A 164 29.87 7.94 -6.54
CA GLU A 164 31.28 8.23 -6.85
C GLU A 164 32.01 7.06 -7.55
N MET A 165 31.61 5.81 -7.27
CA MET A 165 32.23 4.64 -7.91
C MET A 165 31.78 4.51 -9.37
N ILE A 166 30.51 4.78 -9.65
CA ILE A 166 29.97 4.85 -11.01
C ILE A 166 30.61 6.02 -11.77
N LEU A 167 30.64 7.21 -11.15
CA LEU A 167 31.19 8.41 -11.78
C LEU A 167 32.67 8.22 -12.16
N LYS A 168 33.48 7.66 -11.27
CA LYS A 168 34.89 7.36 -11.56
C LYS A 168 35.08 6.45 -12.79
N ARG A 169 34.19 5.49 -12.99
CA ARG A 169 34.35 4.45 -14.04
C ARG A 169 33.71 4.84 -15.37
N SER A 170 32.64 5.64 -15.32
CA SER A 170 31.72 5.78 -16.44
C SER A 170 31.20 7.21 -16.64
N CYS A 171 31.83 8.22 -16.04
CA CYS A 171 31.44 9.63 -16.24
C CYS A 171 32.47 10.41 -17.05
N ALA A 172 31.97 11.26 -17.94
CA ALA A 172 32.76 12.21 -18.72
C ALA A 172 31.98 13.51 -18.91
N VAL A 173 32.71 14.61 -19.12
CA VAL A 173 32.13 15.88 -19.55
C VAL A 173 32.24 15.97 -21.07
N GLU A 174 31.10 16.10 -21.75
CA GLU A 174 31.02 16.24 -23.20
C GLU A 174 30.32 17.56 -23.55
N GLY A 175 31.11 18.57 -23.93
CA GLY A 175 30.59 19.91 -24.19
C GLY A 175 29.99 20.52 -22.93
N ASN A 176 28.67 20.75 -22.94
CA ASN A 176 27.91 21.32 -21.82
C ASN A 176 27.09 20.27 -21.04
N THR A 177 27.44 18.99 -21.18
CA THR A 177 26.69 17.88 -20.60
C THR A 177 27.61 16.96 -19.82
N LEU A 178 27.19 16.58 -18.61
CA LEU A 178 27.79 15.53 -17.83
C LEU A 178 27.14 14.19 -18.24
N CYS A 179 27.93 13.32 -18.86
CA CYS A 179 27.48 12.03 -19.38
C CYS A 179 27.85 10.93 -18.40
N VAL A 180 26.85 10.23 -17.83
CA VAL A 180 27.06 9.10 -16.91
C VAL A 180 26.57 7.80 -17.54
N ALA A 181 27.48 6.83 -17.62
CA ALA A 181 27.26 5.52 -18.22
C ALA A 181 26.66 5.64 -19.63
N LYS A 182 25.57 4.93 -19.92
CA LYS A 182 25.01 4.84 -21.27
C LYS A 182 24.11 6.03 -21.58
N GLU A 183 23.16 6.32 -20.68
CA GLU A 183 22.01 7.19 -20.97
C GLU A 183 21.91 8.41 -20.05
N GLY A 184 22.64 8.46 -18.92
CA GLY A 184 22.61 9.61 -18.02
C GLY A 184 23.20 10.86 -18.68
N ARG A 185 22.43 11.93 -18.79
CA ARG A 185 22.83 13.21 -19.40
C ARG A 185 22.33 14.34 -18.52
N TYR A 186 23.24 15.12 -17.94
CA TYR A 186 22.89 16.15 -16.96
C TYR A 186 23.54 17.48 -17.31
N ARG A 187 22.83 18.57 -17.04
CA ARG A 187 23.25 19.95 -17.33
C ARG A 187 23.66 20.73 -16.09
N LEU A 188 23.35 20.20 -14.91
CA LEU A 188 23.66 20.79 -13.61
C LEU A 188 24.00 19.69 -12.61
N VAL A 189 24.96 19.96 -11.73
CA VAL A 189 25.27 19.09 -10.59
C VAL A 189 24.86 19.77 -9.28
N VAL A 190 24.12 19.05 -8.44
CA VAL A 190 23.83 19.47 -7.06
C VAL A 190 24.72 18.66 -6.11
N VAL A 191 25.45 19.37 -5.25
CA VAL A 191 26.30 18.79 -4.19
C VAL A 191 25.61 19.05 -2.84
N PRO A 192 25.16 18.00 -2.13
CA PRO A 192 24.53 18.16 -0.82
C PRO A 192 25.54 18.55 0.27
N PRO A 193 25.06 18.91 1.47
CA PRO A 193 25.89 18.99 2.66
C PRO A 193 26.78 17.76 2.81
N SER A 194 28.09 17.97 2.85
CA SER A 194 29.07 16.88 2.82
C SER A 194 30.42 17.30 3.41
N LEU A 195 31.14 16.34 3.98
CA LEU A 195 32.48 16.51 4.53
C LEU A 195 33.57 16.32 3.48
N THR A 196 33.46 15.21 2.74
CA THR A 196 34.51 14.67 1.87
C THR A 196 33.92 14.13 0.57
N TRP A 197 34.71 14.21 -0.50
CA TRP A 197 34.50 13.54 -1.78
C TRP A 197 35.79 12.91 -2.25
N ASN A 198 35.70 11.90 -3.12
CA ASN A 198 36.87 11.30 -3.72
C ASN A 198 37.59 12.27 -4.66
N ARG A 199 38.91 12.12 -4.80
CA ARG A 199 39.73 12.93 -5.73
C ARG A 199 39.19 12.94 -7.16
N ASN A 200 38.66 11.81 -7.62
CA ASN A 200 38.09 11.71 -8.97
C ASN A 200 36.81 12.56 -9.10
N THR A 201 35.96 12.59 -8.07
CA THR A 201 34.74 13.39 -8.04
C THR A 201 35.09 14.88 -8.01
N PHE A 202 36.07 15.28 -7.19
CA PHE A 202 36.58 16.66 -7.17
C PHE A 202 37.08 17.10 -8.55
N ASN A 203 37.94 16.28 -9.19
CA ASN A 203 38.46 16.58 -10.52
C ASN A 203 37.36 16.65 -11.59
N LEU A 204 36.33 15.82 -11.47
CA LEU A 204 35.16 15.84 -12.36
C LEU A 204 34.36 17.14 -12.20
N LEU A 205 34.10 17.57 -10.96
CA LEU A 205 33.43 18.85 -10.69
C LEU A 205 34.22 20.02 -11.27
N LYS A 206 35.54 20.01 -11.09
CA LYS A 206 36.43 21.02 -11.69
C LYS A 206 36.32 21.04 -13.22
N ALA A 207 36.43 19.88 -13.88
CA ALA A 207 36.30 19.79 -15.33
C ALA A 207 34.93 20.26 -15.86
N PHE A 208 33.86 20.04 -15.08
CA PHE A 208 32.52 20.49 -15.44
C PHE A 208 32.37 22.01 -15.31
N LEU A 209 32.92 22.60 -14.25
CA LEU A 209 33.01 24.05 -14.06
C LEU A 209 33.85 24.72 -15.16
N ASP A 210 35.01 24.13 -15.50
CA ASP A 210 35.89 24.59 -16.59
C ASP A 210 35.17 24.57 -17.95
N SER A 211 34.18 23.68 -18.11
CA SER A 211 33.32 23.57 -19.29
C SER A 211 32.10 24.51 -19.24
N ALA A 212 32.15 25.53 -18.39
CA ALA A 212 31.09 26.54 -18.20
C ALA A 212 29.74 25.97 -17.76
N CYS A 213 29.74 24.84 -17.06
CA CYS A 213 28.53 24.21 -16.55
C CYS A 213 28.34 24.45 -15.05
N PRO A 214 27.09 24.65 -14.59
CA PRO A 214 26.82 25.01 -13.21
C PRO A 214 26.95 23.84 -12.23
N VAL A 215 27.58 24.11 -11.08
CA VAL A 215 27.57 23.25 -9.89
C VAL A 215 26.99 24.02 -8.71
N VAL A 216 25.97 23.47 -8.06
CA VAL A 216 25.30 24.09 -6.92
C VAL A 216 25.65 23.33 -5.64
N PHE A 217 26.33 24.00 -4.72
CA PHE A 217 26.66 23.49 -3.39
C PHE A 217 25.61 23.97 -2.39
N VAL A 218 24.94 23.03 -1.73
CA VAL A 218 23.86 23.33 -0.79
C VAL A 218 24.35 23.17 0.65
N GLY A 219 24.16 24.19 1.48
CA GLY A 219 24.47 24.13 2.92
C GLY A 219 25.97 24.02 3.22
N GLU A 220 26.35 23.02 4.04
CA GLU A 220 27.74 22.76 4.42
C GLU A 220 28.57 22.32 3.18
N THR A 221 29.62 23.08 2.85
CA THR A 221 30.51 22.73 1.75
C THR A 221 31.65 21.81 2.20
N PRO A 222 32.13 20.91 1.32
CA PRO A 222 33.21 19.98 1.66
C PRO A 222 34.51 20.69 2.04
N THR A 223 35.30 20.04 2.90
CA THR A 223 36.63 20.51 3.31
C THR A 223 37.71 19.43 3.17
N PHE A 224 37.33 18.20 2.81
CA PHE A 224 38.22 17.06 2.68
C PHE A 224 38.15 16.46 1.26
N ILE A 225 39.24 15.81 0.83
CA ILE A 225 39.30 14.97 -0.36
C ILE A 225 39.90 13.62 0.03
N ASP A 226 39.24 12.52 -0.34
CA ASP A 226 39.62 11.15 0.06
C ASP A 226 39.76 10.98 1.59
N GLY A 227 39.07 11.80 2.39
CA GLY A 227 39.17 11.78 3.86
C GLY A 227 40.36 12.54 4.45
N GLU A 228 41.16 13.22 3.62
CA GLU A 228 42.27 14.08 4.03
C GLU A 228 41.91 15.57 3.91
N PRO A 229 42.39 16.45 4.81
CA PRO A 229 42.11 17.89 4.73
C PRO A 229 42.55 18.51 3.41
N ALA A 230 41.66 19.27 2.75
CA ALA A 230 41.88 19.87 1.43
C ALA A 230 41.19 21.25 1.30
N GLU A 231 41.12 22.02 2.38
CA GLU A 231 40.38 23.29 2.45
C GLU A 231 40.76 24.31 1.38
N SER A 232 42.05 24.40 1.02
CA SER A 232 42.52 25.34 0.00
C SER A 232 41.99 24.99 -1.39
N GLU A 233 41.96 23.69 -1.74
CA GLU A 233 41.48 23.21 -3.03
C GLU A 233 39.97 23.44 -3.18
N TRP A 234 39.20 23.17 -2.11
CA TRP A 234 37.76 23.45 -2.09
C TRP A 234 37.45 24.94 -2.14
N LYS A 235 38.20 25.78 -1.43
CA LYS A 235 38.04 27.25 -1.49
C LYS A 235 38.27 27.79 -2.90
N GLU A 236 39.26 27.27 -3.61
CA GLU A 236 39.53 27.63 -5.01
C GLU A 236 38.35 27.21 -5.91
N LEU A 237 37.92 25.95 -5.83
CA LEU A 237 36.81 25.42 -6.62
C LEU A 237 35.49 26.20 -6.39
N LEU A 238 35.19 26.55 -5.13
CA LEU A 238 33.98 27.29 -4.77
C LEU A 238 33.98 28.75 -5.25
N GLN A 239 35.13 29.29 -5.65
CA GLN A 239 35.27 30.64 -6.22
C GLN A 239 35.16 30.64 -7.75
N GLU A 240 35.09 29.47 -8.39
CA GLU A 240 34.90 29.35 -9.83
C GLU A 240 33.59 29.99 -10.27
N LYS A 241 33.59 30.60 -11.46
CA LYS A 241 32.47 31.41 -11.97
C LYS A 241 31.13 30.69 -12.00
N PHE A 242 31.14 29.38 -12.23
CA PHE A 242 29.94 28.56 -12.37
C PHE A 242 29.64 27.72 -11.11
N ALA A 243 30.42 27.89 -10.04
CA ALA A 243 30.13 27.33 -8.73
C ALA A 243 29.20 28.29 -7.98
N THR A 244 28.09 27.77 -7.47
CA THR A 244 27.14 28.56 -6.67
C THR A 244 26.91 27.89 -5.32
N THR A 245 27.15 28.61 -4.23
CA THR A 245 26.78 28.16 -2.89
C THR A 245 25.43 28.74 -2.50
N VAL A 246 24.53 27.89 -2.00
CA VAL A 246 23.19 28.28 -1.55
C VAL A 246 22.91 27.71 -0.17
N ALA A 247 22.12 28.44 0.63
CA ALA A 247 21.64 27.91 1.91
C ALA A 247 20.77 26.67 1.68
N ALA A 248 20.75 25.77 2.67
CA ALA A 248 19.84 24.62 2.69
C ALA A 248 18.40 25.07 3.04
N ASP A 249 17.83 25.86 2.16
CA ASP A 249 16.48 26.41 2.21
C ASP A 249 15.80 26.19 0.86
N ARG A 250 14.63 25.54 0.85
CA ARG A 250 13.91 25.15 -0.37
C ARG A 250 13.73 26.30 -1.35
N LYS A 251 13.33 27.48 -0.86
CA LYS A 251 13.06 28.64 -1.71
C LYS A 251 14.34 29.22 -2.30
N ALA A 252 15.42 29.27 -1.51
CA ALA A 252 16.73 29.69 -2.00
C ALA A 252 17.26 28.73 -3.08
N ILE A 253 17.08 27.42 -2.89
CA ILE A 253 17.45 26.38 -3.86
C ILE A 253 16.64 26.56 -5.15
N GLU A 254 15.32 26.64 -5.06
CA GLU A 254 14.43 26.85 -6.21
C GLU A 254 14.84 28.08 -7.05
N GLN A 255 14.96 29.24 -6.39
CA GLN A 255 15.37 30.48 -7.06
C GLN A 255 16.77 30.41 -7.68
N THR A 256 17.66 29.59 -7.12
CA THR A 256 19.00 29.37 -7.66
C THR A 256 18.93 28.51 -8.91
N LEU A 257 18.20 27.39 -8.85
CA LEU A 257 18.03 26.49 -9.98
C LEU A 257 17.31 27.17 -11.15
N ASP A 258 16.28 27.97 -10.90
CA ASP A 258 15.54 28.71 -11.93
C ASP A 258 16.40 29.73 -12.70
N LYS A 259 17.45 30.26 -12.06
CA LYS A 259 18.41 31.15 -12.73
C LYS A 259 19.42 30.40 -13.59
N LEU A 260 19.70 29.13 -13.26
CA LEU A 260 20.77 28.35 -13.87
C LEU A 260 20.27 27.47 -15.01
N ILE A 261 19.08 26.87 -14.86
CA ILE A 261 18.48 25.98 -15.85
C ILE A 261 16.98 26.22 -16.00
N PRO A 262 16.42 26.15 -17.23
CA PRO A 262 14.97 26.21 -17.43
C PRO A 262 14.23 25.15 -16.62
N ARG A 263 13.04 25.48 -16.13
CA ARG A 263 12.17 24.54 -15.43
C ARG A 263 11.34 23.75 -16.42
N ASP A 264 11.47 22.43 -16.46
CA ASP A 264 10.66 21.61 -17.39
C ASP A 264 9.22 21.47 -16.90
N VAL A 265 9.00 21.20 -15.62
CA VAL A 265 7.66 21.02 -15.04
C VAL A 265 7.43 21.97 -13.87
N SER A 266 6.25 22.56 -13.81
CA SER A 266 5.75 23.38 -12.69
C SER A 266 4.29 23.02 -12.47
N ILE A 267 3.89 22.84 -11.21
CA ILE A 267 2.54 22.42 -10.82
C ILE A 267 2.10 23.32 -9.69
N THR A 268 1.20 24.25 -10.00
CA THR A 268 0.82 25.29 -9.05
C THR A 268 -0.65 25.23 -8.67
N ASP A 269 -0.96 25.74 -7.48
CA ASP A 269 -2.32 26.05 -7.08
C ASP A 269 -2.84 27.33 -7.75
N ALA A 270 -4.07 27.72 -7.41
CA ALA A 270 -4.70 28.92 -7.96
C ALA A 270 -4.01 30.24 -7.57
N ASP A 271 -3.21 30.23 -6.50
CA ASP A 271 -2.44 31.39 -6.03
C ASP A 271 -1.03 31.42 -6.64
N GLY A 272 -0.67 30.41 -7.44
CA GLY A 272 0.63 30.27 -8.09
C GLY A 272 1.72 29.65 -7.22
N ASN A 273 1.38 29.04 -6.08
CA ASN A 273 2.34 28.32 -5.25
C ASN A 273 2.53 26.89 -5.75
N GLU A 274 3.77 26.39 -5.73
CA GLU A 274 4.07 25.01 -6.13
C GLU A 274 3.46 23.99 -5.16
N ILE A 275 2.79 22.99 -5.71
CA ILE A 275 2.14 21.91 -4.97
C ILE A 275 3.14 20.77 -4.77
N GLY A 276 3.93 20.84 -3.71
CA GLY A 276 4.99 19.85 -3.43
C GLY A 276 4.53 18.43 -3.07
N ASP A 277 3.21 18.20 -2.99
CA ASP A 277 2.63 16.88 -2.78
C ASP A 277 2.41 16.10 -4.08
N ILE A 278 2.53 16.75 -5.24
CA ILE A 278 2.40 16.09 -6.55
C ILE A 278 3.80 15.85 -7.11
N TYR A 279 4.19 14.59 -7.24
CA TYR A 279 5.45 14.22 -7.87
C TYR A 279 5.24 13.94 -9.35
N VAL A 280 6.34 14.02 -10.12
CA VAL A 280 6.32 13.84 -11.58
C VAL A 280 7.47 12.92 -11.99
N HIS A 281 7.15 11.97 -12.87
CA HIS A 281 8.12 11.20 -13.62
C HIS A 281 8.00 11.56 -15.10
N HIS A 282 9.09 12.05 -15.70
CA HIS A 282 9.12 12.45 -17.10
C HIS A 282 10.04 11.53 -17.91
N ARG A 283 9.52 11.02 -19.03
CA ARG A 283 10.26 10.23 -20.00
C ARG A 283 10.05 10.74 -21.43
N ILE A 284 11.04 10.50 -22.28
CA ILE A 284 11.00 10.85 -23.70
C ILE A 284 11.15 9.58 -24.53
N ASP A 285 10.14 9.28 -25.35
CA ASP A 285 10.14 8.18 -26.31
C ASP A 285 9.95 8.74 -27.73
N GLY A 286 11.08 8.96 -28.42
CA GLY A 286 11.08 9.59 -29.74
C GLY A 286 10.51 11.01 -29.69
N LYS A 287 9.28 11.18 -30.21
CA LYS A 287 8.57 12.47 -30.23
C LYS A 287 7.55 12.62 -29.11
N ASN A 288 7.36 11.58 -28.31
CA ASN A 288 6.40 11.55 -27.22
C ASN A 288 7.09 11.88 -25.90
N HIS A 289 6.56 12.86 -25.18
CA HIS A 289 6.89 13.12 -23.80
C HIS A 289 5.82 12.49 -22.91
N LEU A 290 6.22 11.56 -22.04
CA LEU A 290 5.34 10.83 -21.14
C LEU A 290 5.54 11.36 -19.72
N TYR A 291 4.46 11.82 -19.10
CA TYR A 291 4.44 12.36 -17.74
C TYR A 291 3.52 11.50 -16.89
N PHE A 292 4.05 10.88 -15.84
CA PHE A 292 3.26 10.28 -14.78
C PHE A 292 3.28 11.21 -13.57
N LEU A 293 2.12 11.72 -13.18
CA LEU A 293 1.95 12.64 -12.06
C LEU A 293 1.18 11.95 -10.96
N SER A 294 1.66 12.00 -9.72
CA SER A 294 0.99 11.33 -8.59
C SER A 294 0.98 12.21 -7.34
N SER A 295 -0.20 12.36 -6.74
CA SER A 295 -0.33 12.96 -5.42
C SER A 295 0.07 11.98 -4.33
N LYS A 296 0.88 12.45 -3.38
CA LYS A 296 1.18 11.75 -2.12
C LYS A 296 0.09 11.92 -1.07
N SER A 297 -0.81 12.89 -1.24
CA SER A 297 -1.81 13.22 -0.24
C SER A 297 -2.92 12.17 -0.19
N ARG A 298 -3.32 11.81 1.03
CA ARG A 298 -4.45 10.92 1.30
C ARG A 298 -5.72 11.64 1.73
N THR A 299 -5.65 12.96 1.86
CA THR A 299 -6.76 13.79 2.40
C THR A 299 -7.09 14.97 1.50
N GLU A 300 -6.08 15.56 0.86
CA GLU A 300 -6.26 16.79 0.10
C GLU A 300 -6.65 16.52 -1.34
N THR A 301 -7.49 17.41 -1.88
CA THR A 301 -7.75 17.52 -3.31
C THR A 301 -7.07 18.77 -3.84
N TYR A 302 -6.23 18.63 -4.85
CA TYR A 302 -5.58 19.77 -5.50
C TYR A 302 -6.24 20.07 -6.84
N LYS A 303 -6.55 21.35 -7.07
CA LYS A 303 -6.83 21.86 -8.42
C LYS A 303 -5.54 22.51 -8.90
N ALA A 304 -4.90 21.89 -9.87
CA ALA A 304 -3.53 22.20 -10.24
C ALA A 304 -3.44 22.70 -11.68
N CYS A 305 -2.72 23.81 -11.86
CA CYS A 305 -2.24 24.26 -13.15
C CYS A 305 -0.90 23.58 -13.44
N VAL A 306 -0.88 22.65 -14.40
CA VAL A 306 0.30 21.88 -14.80
C VAL A 306 0.92 22.54 -16.03
N SER A 307 2.13 23.06 -15.87
CA SER A 307 2.91 23.71 -16.91
C SER A 307 4.07 22.83 -17.36
N LEU A 308 4.08 22.43 -18.63
CA LEU A 308 5.04 21.48 -19.21
C LEU A 308 5.93 22.17 -20.26
N GLY A 309 7.23 21.87 -20.25
CA GLY A 309 8.25 22.54 -21.04
C GLY A 309 8.22 22.28 -22.55
N VAL A 310 7.30 21.43 -23.01
CA VAL A 310 7.08 21.11 -24.41
C VAL A 310 5.65 21.38 -24.86
N THR A 311 5.47 21.52 -26.17
CA THR A 311 4.17 21.73 -26.81
C THR A 311 3.91 20.64 -27.85
N GLY A 312 2.64 20.36 -28.09
CA GLY A 312 2.19 19.30 -28.99
C GLY A 312 0.76 18.90 -28.67
N LYS A 313 0.28 17.82 -29.29
CA LYS A 313 -1.01 17.23 -28.95
C LYS A 313 -0.91 16.56 -27.57
N VAL A 314 -1.79 16.95 -26.64
CA VAL A 314 -1.85 16.38 -25.28
C VAL A 314 -2.97 15.35 -25.19
N THR A 315 -2.63 14.16 -24.71
CA THR A 315 -3.59 13.09 -24.41
C THR A 315 -3.39 12.59 -22.98
N GLU A 316 -4.47 12.11 -22.37
CA GLU A 316 -4.44 11.40 -21.10
C GLU A 316 -4.71 9.92 -21.34
N TRP A 317 -3.88 9.08 -20.73
CA TRP A 317 -4.00 7.63 -20.78
C TRP A 317 -4.61 7.16 -19.47
N HIS A 318 -5.88 6.81 -19.48
CA HIS A 318 -6.61 6.38 -18.29
C HIS A 318 -6.11 5.00 -17.84
N LEU A 319 -5.29 4.96 -16.80
CA LEU A 319 -4.61 3.73 -16.37
C LEU A 319 -5.58 2.67 -15.83
N ASP A 320 -6.78 3.06 -15.39
CA ASP A 320 -7.82 2.12 -14.93
C ASP A 320 -8.48 1.37 -16.10
N SER A 321 -8.87 2.09 -17.16
CA SER A 321 -9.63 1.54 -18.29
C SER A 321 -8.77 1.17 -19.50
N GLY A 322 -7.63 1.84 -19.68
CA GLY A 322 -6.81 1.79 -20.89
C GLY A 322 -7.30 2.73 -22.01
N GLU A 323 -8.31 3.57 -21.75
CA GLU A 323 -8.78 4.56 -22.71
C GLU A 323 -7.79 5.72 -22.87
N ILE A 324 -7.77 6.32 -24.05
CA ILE A 324 -6.96 7.50 -24.35
C ILE A 324 -7.89 8.63 -24.76
N THR A 325 -7.79 9.78 -24.11
CA THR A 325 -8.61 10.95 -24.40
C THR A 325 -7.76 12.18 -24.69
N ASP A 326 -8.21 13.04 -25.59
CA ASP A 326 -7.59 14.35 -25.82
C ASP A 326 -7.79 15.24 -24.60
N VAL A 327 -6.73 15.95 -24.19
CA VAL A 327 -6.77 16.91 -23.08
C VAL A 327 -6.60 18.32 -23.63
N PRO A 328 -7.55 19.25 -23.36
CA PRO A 328 -7.39 20.64 -23.74
C PRO A 328 -6.17 21.25 -23.04
N ALA A 329 -5.22 21.74 -23.84
CA ALA A 329 -4.05 22.45 -23.35
C ALA A 329 -3.97 23.84 -23.97
N LYS A 330 -3.63 24.85 -23.16
CA LYS A 330 -3.26 26.18 -23.66
C LYS A 330 -1.76 26.21 -23.92
N VAL A 331 -1.34 27.02 -24.88
CA VAL A 331 0.09 27.28 -25.10
C VAL A 331 0.41 28.68 -24.62
N GLU A 332 1.26 28.78 -23.61
CA GLU A 332 1.70 30.05 -23.03
C GLU A 332 3.22 30.06 -22.93
N CYS A 333 3.87 31.09 -23.48
CA CYS A 333 5.33 31.23 -23.49
C CYS A 333 6.10 29.97 -23.98
N GLY A 334 5.54 29.24 -24.95
CA GLY A 334 6.13 28.02 -25.49
C GLY A 334 5.98 26.77 -24.62
N ARG A 335 5.10 26.81 -23.61
CA ARG A 335 4.79 25.71 -22.69
C ARG A 335 3.35 25.25 -22.85
N ALA A 336 3.09 23.97 -22.64
CA ALA A 336 1.72 23.46 -22.56
C ALA A 336 1.18 23.63 -21.13
N ILE A 337 -0.01 24.22 -21.01
CA ILE A 337 -0.70 24.47 -19.74
C ILE A 337 -1.96 23.61 -19.69
N VAL A 338 -2.07 22.76 -18.68
CA VAL A 338 -3.17 21.81 -18.46
C VAL A 338 -3.75 22.00 -17.06
N GLU A 339 -5.07 22.09 -16.95
CA GLU A 339 -5.77 22.16 -15.66
C GLU A 339 -6.20 20.76 -15.25
N LEU A 340 -5.70 20.26 -14.12
CA LEU A 340 -6.02 18.93 -13.59
C LEU A 340 -6.57 19.01 -12.17
N VAL A 341 -7.33 17.99 -11.78
CA VAL A 341 -7.81 17.82 -10.40
C VAL A 341 -7.25 16.51 -9.85
N PHE A 342 -6.40 16.62 -8.83
CA PHE A 342 -5.82 15.48 -8.12
C PHE A 342 -6.64 15.24 -6.86
N PRO A 343 -7.57 14.26 -6.83
CA PRO A 343 -8.19 13.83 -5.58
C PRO A 343 -7.14 13.17 -4.66
N PRO A 344 -7.51 12.83 -3.41
CA PRO A 344 -6.66 12.00 -2.56
C PRO A 344 -6.23 10.74 -3.30
N VAL A 345 -4.93 10.43 -3.27
CA VAL A 345 -4.33 9.27 -3.97
C VAL A 345 -4.50 9.35 -5.51
N GLY A 346 -4.81 10.54 -6.04
CA GLY A 346 -5.01 10.77 -7.46
C GLY A 346 -3.71 10.79 -8.26
N SER A 347 -3.77 10.29 -9.48
CA SER A 347 -2.66 10.27 -10.43
C SER A 347 -3.15 10.52 -11.86
N HIS A 348 -2.27 11.04 -12.72
CA HIS A 348 -2.53 11.32 -14.13
C HIS A 348 -1.37 10.81 -15.00
N ALA A 349 -1.69 10.31 -16.19
CA ALA A 349 -0.72 9.89 -17.20
C ALA A 349 -0.90 10.71 -18.47
N LEU A 350 -0.09 11.75 -18.64
CA LEU A 350 -0.16 12.63 -19.81
C LEU A 350 0.89 12.25 -20.84
N VAL A 351 0.50 12.28 -22.12
CA VAL A 351 1.41 12.10 -23.25
C VAL A 351 1.29 13.30 -24.18
N ILE A 352 2.41 13.97 -24.43
CA ILE A 352 2.54 15.07 -25.39
C ILE A 352 3.30 14.57 -26.62
N ASN A 353 2.61 14.53 -27.77
CA ASN A 353 3.25 14.26 -29.05
C ASN A 353 3.69 15.56 -29.71
N THR A 354 5.00 15.80 -29.74
CA THR A 354 5.62 17.02 -30.29
C THR A 354 5.59 17.09 -31.83
N ALA A 355 5.25 15.99 -32.51
CA ALA A 355 5.11 15.97 -33.97
C ALA A 355 3.80 16.62 -34.45
N GLU A 356 2.81 16.68 -33.58
CA GLU A 356 1.45 17.08 -33.91
C GLU A 356 1.16 18.47 -33.33
N THR A 357 0.95 19.44 -34.22
CA THR A 357 0.44 20.76 -33.83
C THR A 357 -1.08 20.72 -33.91
N GLY A 358 -1.76 20.65 -32.78
CA GLY A 358 -3.22 20.61 -32.75
C GLY A 358 -3.79 21.16 -31.45
N THR A 359 -4.33 22.38 -31.52
CA THR A 359 -5.44 22.80 -30.67
C THR A 359 -6.69 22.06 -31.14
N SER A 360 -6.95 20.88 -30.58
CA SER A 360 -8.23 20.21 -30.75
C SER A 360 -9.30 20.98 -29.96
N VAL A 361 -9.96 21.95 -30.61
CA VAL A 361 -11.28 22.43 -30.19
C VAL A 361 -12.30 21.57 -30.93
N VAL A 362 -12.76 20.46 -30.32
CA VAL A 362 -13.97 19.77 -30.79
C VAL A 362 -14.77 19.20 -29.61
N SER A 363 -16.08 19.28 -29.81
CA SER A 363 -17.25 18.95 -28.98
C SER A 363 -17.13 17.82 -27.97
N ARG A 364 -17.77 18.07 -26.81
CA ARG A 364 -18.20 17.07 -25.82
C ARG A 364 -18.98 15.93 -26.50
N GLU A 365 -18.30 14.85 -26.82
CA GLU A 365 -18.89 13.52 -26.67
C GLU A 365 -18.09 12.85 -25.54
N GLU A 366 -18.72 12.76 -24.37
CA GLU A 366 -18.12 12.27 -23.14
C GLU A 366 -18.07 10.73 -23.15
N PRO A 367 -16.90 10.10 -22.98
CA PRO A 367 -16.79 8.66 -22.74
C PRO A 367 -17.24 8.28 -21.32
N LYS A 368 -17.63 7.02 -21.14
CA LYS A 368 -18.28 6.45 -19.94
C LYS A 368 -17.34 6.05 -18.78
N VAL A 369 -16.32 6.85 -18.46
CA VAL A 369 -15.39 6.55 -17.35
C VAL A 369 -15.16 7.79 -16.46
N ARG A 370 -15.08 7.53 -15.14
CA ARG A 370 -14.84 8.45 -14.00
C ARG A 370 -14.68 9.92 -14.41
N THR A 371 -15.81 10.59 -14.55
CA THR A 371 -15.89 12.00 -14.91
C THR A 371 -15.06 12.84 -13.94
N PRO A 372 -14.16 13.72 -14.43
CA PRO A 372 -13.45 14.66 -13.58
C PRO A 372 -14.46 15.45 -12.74
N LEU A 373 -14.11 15.76 -11.49
CA LEU A 373 -14.84 16.68 -10.62
C LEU A 373 -14.88 18.07 -11.27
N ARG A 374 -15.77 18.28 -12.24
CA ARG A 374 -16.18 19.63 -12.64
C ARG A 374 -16.74 20.30 -11.38
N SER A 375 -16.58 21.61 -11.25
CA SER A 375 -17.23 22.37 -10.19
C SER A 375 -18.74 22.43 -10.48
N VAL A 376 -19.42 21.31 -10.29
CA VAL A 376 -20.83 21.19 -10.58
C VAL A 376 -21.59 21.72 -9.36
N LYS A 377 -22.52 22.65 -9.58
CA LYS A 377 -23.27 23.26 -8.48
C LYS A 377 -24.26 22.21 -7.96
N LYS A 378 -24.09 21.79 -6.69
CA LYS A 378 -24.99 20.83 -6.05
C LYS A 378 -26.40 21.43 -5.99
N GLN A 379 -27.37 20.77 -6.63
CA GLN A 379 -28.75 21.23 -6.63
C GLN A 379 -29.60 20.48 -5.61
N LYS A 380 -29.38 19.17 -5.49
CA LYS A 380 -30.16 18.29 -4.61
C LYS A 380 -29.32 17.14 -4.09
N THR A 381 -29.43 16.85 -2.80
CA THR A 381 -28.84 15.67 -2.15
C THR A 381 -29.96 14.77 -1.64
N ILE A 382 -29.87 13.47 -1.91
CA ILE A 382 -30.81 12.44 -1.48
C ILE A 382 -30.03 11.45 -0.62
N ALA A 383 -30.34 11.38 0.67
CA ALA A 383 -29.68 10.44 1.57
C ALA A 383 -30.33 9.06 1.51
N LEU A 384 -29.50 8.02 1.45
CA LEU A 384 -29.86 6.61 1.57
C LEU A 384 -29.21 6.09 2.85
N ASN A 385 -29.93 6.17 3.97
CA ASN A 385 -29.38 5.91 5.31
C ASN A 385 -29.79 4.57 5.92
N GLY A 386 -30.32 3.65 5.10
CA GLY A 386 -30.91 2.40 5.57
C GLY A 386 -32.25 2.59 6.31
N PRO A 387 -32.72 1.58 7.05
CA PRO A 387 -32.09 0.27 7.21
C PRO A 387 -32.05 -0.48 5.87
N TRP A 388 -31.03 -1.31 5.72
CA TRP A 388 -30.66 -1.99 4.49
C TRP A 388 -31.07 -3.45 4.55
N ARG A 389 -31.73 -3.92 3.50
CA ARG A 389 -31.69 -5.35 3.20
C ARG A 389 -30.27 -5.69 2.77
N PHE A 390 -29.76 -6.82 3.20
CA PHE A 390 -28.42 -7.24 2.85
C PHE A 390 -28.37 -8.73 2.55
N GLU A 391 -27.28 -9.14 1.92
CA GLU A 391 -26.95 -10.52 1.65
C GLU A 391 -25.48 -10.71 2.03
N ARG A 392 -25.21 -11.63 2.95
CA ARG A 392 -23.87 -12.02 3.33
C ARG A 392 -23.36 -13.07 2.34
N LEU A 393 -22.24 -12.80 1.67
CA LEU A 393 -21.74 -13.65 0.58
C LEU A 393 -20.83 -14.79 1.04
N HIS A 394 -20.47 -14.83 2.32
CA HIS A 394 -19.62 -15.87 2.93
C HIS A 394 -20.15 -16.20 4.34
N PRO A 395 -19.89 -17.39 4.91
CA PRO A 395 -20.17 -17.70 6.33
C PRO A 395 -19.69 -16.59 7.29
N ASN A 396 -20.50 -16.25 8.32
CA ASN A 396 -19.99 -15.42 9.41
C ASN A 396 -18.96 -16.23 10.21
N SER A 397 -18.08 -15.56 10.95
CA SER A 397 -17.04 -16.23 11.72
C SER A 397 -16.92 -15.73 13.15
N LEU A 398 -16.41 -16.59 14.03
CA LEU A 398 -15.92 -16.26 15.36
C LEU A 398 -14.58 -16.97 15.57
N THR A 399 -13.52 -16.20 15.86
CA THR A 399 -12.20 -16.73 16.22
C THR A 399 -12.19 -17.17 17.68
N LEU A 400 -11.70 -18.38 17.93
CA LEU A 400 -11.45 -18.96 19.25
C LEU A 400 -9.94 -19.15 19.40
N ASP A 401 -9.25 -18.13 19.90
CA ASP A 401 -7.78 -18.09 20.03
C ASP A 401 -7.29 -18.27 21.48
N THR A 402 -8.19 -18.70 22.37
CA THR A 402 -7.86 -19.06 23.75
C THR A 402 -8.31 -20.48 24.07
N CYS A 403 -7.54 -21.17 24.92
CA CYS A 403 -7.82 -22.52 25.36
C CYS A 403 -7.28 -22.79 26.77
N GLN A 404 -7.68 -23.91 27.35
CA GLN A 404 -6.92 -24.60 28.38
C GLN A 404 -6.23 -25.81 27.74
N TYR A 405 -5.00 -26.11 28.15
CA TYR A 405 -4.27 -27.27 27.63
C TYR A 405 -3.77 -28.17 28.76
N ALA A 406 -3.59 -29.45 28.46
CA ALA A 406 -2.96 -30.42 29.35
C ALA A 406 -1.98 -31.28 28.55
N ILE A 407 -0.80 -31.53 29.15
CA ILE A 407 0.29 -32.27 28.53
C ILE A 407 0.50 -33.58 29.27
N GLY A 408 0.43 -34.70 28.56
CA GLY A 408 0.48 -36.04 29.15
C GLY A 408 -0.60 -36.21 30.22
N ASN A 409 -0.18 -36.63 31.41
CA ASN A 409 -1.05 -36.79 32.58
C ASN A 409 -1.06 -35.56 33.51
N GLY A 410 -0.54 -34.41 33.05
CA GLY A 410 -0.57 -33.17 33.82
C GLY A 410 -1.96 -32.58 33.99
N ASP A 411 -2.06 -31.61 34.90
CA ASP A 411 -3.25 -30.82 35.13
C ASP A 411 -3.57 -29.88 33.96
N TRP A 412 -4.83 -29.44 33.88
CA TRP A 412 -5.23 -28.40 32.94
C TRP A 412 -4.61 -27.05 33.30
N SER A 413 -4.14 -26.33 32.29
CA SER A 413 -3.69 -24.95 32.45
C SER A 413 -4.84 -24.00 32.80
N GLU A 414 -4.48 -22.80 33.26
CA GLU A 414 -5.37 -21.63 33.19
C GLU A 414 -5.79 -21.34 31.74
N LYS A 415 -6.87 -20.58 31.53
CA LYS A 415 -7.26 -20.08 30.20
C LYS A 415 -6.13 -19.21 29.64
N THR A 416 -5.64 -19.54 28.45
CA THR A 416 -4.47 -18.88 27.85
C THR A 416 -4.60 -18.78 26.32
N PRO A 417 -3.93 -17.83 25.65
CA PRO A 417 -3.84 -17.81 24.20
C PRO A 417 -3.25 -19.09 23.61
N ILE A 418 -3.79 -19.56 22.49
CA ILE A 418 -3.40 -20.83 21.88
C ILE A 418 -1.92 -20.85 21.47
N TRP A 419 -1.35 -19.72 21.05
CA TRP A 419 0.08 -19.63 20.75
C TRP A 419 0.97 -19.96 21.98
N LYS A 420 0.50 -19.70 23.21
CA LYS A 420 1.19 -20.12 24.44
C LYS A 420 1.08 -21.62 24.67
N ALA A 421 -0.06 -22.23 24.34
CA ALA A 421 -0.22 -23.68 24.35
C ALA A 421 0.69 -24.36 23.32
N ARG A 422 0.81 -23.79 22.11
CA ARG A 422 1.77 -24.24 21.07
C ARG A 422 3.21 -24.21 21.59
N ARG A 423 3.63 -23.10 22.19
CA ARG A 423 4.97 -22.95 22.79
C ARG A 423 5.21 -23.95 23.93
N ALA A 424 4.21 -24.17 24.78
CA ALA A 424 4.31 -25.13 25.88
C ALA A 424 4.46 -26.57 25.36
N ALA A 425 3.69 -26.97 24.35
CA ALA A 425 3.82 -28.27 23.70
C ALA A 425 5.20 -28.45 23.04
N TRP A 426 5.70 -27.44 22.33
CA TRP A 426 7.03 -27.43 21.70
C TRP A 426 8.15 -27.61 22.74
N ASN A 427 8.08 -26.87 23.85
CA ASN A 427 9.06 -26.98 24.93
C ASN A 427 9.00 -28.35 25.62
N ALA A 428 7.79 -28.85 25.91
CA ALA A 428 7.61 -30.15 26.54
C ALA A 428 8.04 -31.33 25.65
N ALA A 429 8.04 -31.13 24.32
CA ALA A 429 8.60 -32.07 23.35
C ALA A 429 10.14 -32.07 23.30
N GLY A 430 10.81 -31.23 24.10
CA GLY A 430 12.27 -31.10 24.14
C GLY A 430 12.84 -30.26 23.00
N LEU A 431 12.02 -29.42 22.36
CA LEU A 431 12.40 -28.70 21.13
C LEU A 431 12.76 -27.23 21.34
N GLU A 432 12.78 -26.74 22.59
CA GLU A 432 12.98 -25.32 22.91
C GLU A 432 14.23 -24.71 22.25
N ALA A 433 15.35 -25.42 22.25
CA ALA A 433 16.62 -24.98 21.63
C ALA A 433 16.54 -24.80 20.11
N TYR A 434 15.46 -25.26 19.48
CA TYR A 434 15.23 -25.24 18.05
C TYR A 434 14.09 -24.30 17.64
N ALA A 435 13.57 -23.48 18.55
CA ALA A 435 12.55 -22.48 18.22
C ALA A 435 13.05 -21.51 17.13
N GLY A 436 12.21 -21.26 16.12
CA GLY A 436 12.54 -20.39 14.99
C GLY A 436 13.49 -21.00 13.95
N ILE A 437 13.91 -22.26 14.10
CA ILE A 437 14.68 -22.97 13.08
C ILE A 437 13.73 -23.52 12.01
N GLN A 438 14.10 -23.33 10.74
CA GLN A 438 13.34 -23.79 9.59
C GLN A 438 13.11 -25.32 9.63
N PRO A 439 11.89 -25.83 9.38
CA PRO A 439 11.56 -27.26 9.50
C PRO A 439 12.50 -28.19 8.73
N TRP A 440 12.88 -27.84 7.49
CA TRP A 440 13.79 -28.66 6.68
C TRP A 440 15.19 -28.79 7.29
N VAL A 441 15.64 -27.83 8.10
CA VAL A 441 16.92 -27.91 8.81
C VAL A 441 16.82 -28.90 9.96
N LEU A 442 15.67 -28.95 10.63
CA LEU A 442 15.40 -29.91 11.70
C LEU A 442 15.38 -31.33 11.14
N ASP A 443 14.71 -31.53 10.01
CA ASP A 443 14.68 -32.81 9.29
C ASP A 443 16.09 -33.25 8.86
N GLN A 444 16.87 -32.36 8.25
CA GLN A 444 18.25 -32.64 7.84
C GLN A 444 19.15 -33.01 9.02
N LYS A 445 18.94 -32.40 10.18
CA LYS A 445 19.68 -32.70 11.41
C LYS A 445 19.11 -33.89 12.18
N GLY A 446 18.03 -34.50 11.70
CA GLY A 446 17.36 -35.61 12.38
C GLY A 446 16.80 -35.23 13.76
N ILE A 447 16.49 -33.96 13.97
CA ILE A 447 15.89 -33.47 15.21
C ILE A 447 14.46 -34.00 15.30
N LYS A 448 14.11 -34.58 16.45
CA LYS A 448 12.80 -35.16 16.72
C LYS A 448 12.39 -34.84 18.16
N PRO A 449 11.07 -34.88 18.48
CA PRO A 449 10.62 -34.85 19.85
C PRO A 449 11.34 -35.91 20.69
N THR A 450 11.79 -35.54 21.89
CA THR A 450 12.49 -36.48 22.79
C THR A 450 11.54 -37.44 23.48
N THR A 451 10.24 -37.16 23.44
CA THR A 451 9.20 -37.86 24.18
C THR A 451 7.92 -37.89 23.35
N GLU A 452 7.19 -39.01 23.37
CA GLU A 452 5.82 -39.04 22.87
C GLU A 452 4.93 -38.24 23.82
N LEU A 453 4.19 -37.28 23.27
CA LEU A 453 3.49 -36.28 24.06
C LEU A 453 2.02 -36.24 23.66
N LYS A 454 1.16 -36.70 24.56
CA LYS A 454 -0.28 -36.53 24.41
C LYS A 454 -0.66 -35.09 24.74
N LEU A 455 -1.20 -34.34 23.78
CA LEU A 455 -1.68 -32.97 23.98
C LEU A 455 -3.21 -32.97 23.96
N ARG A 456 -3.80 -32.36 24.99
CA ARG A 456 -5.24 -32.13 25.09
C ARG A 456 -5.49 -30.63 25.15
N LEU A 457 -6.44 -30.15 24.37
CA LEU A 457 -6.89 -28.76 24.33
C LEU A 457 -8.38 -28.74 24.60
N LYS A 458 -8.86 -27.73 25.32
CA LYS A 458 -10.29 -27.45 25.40
C LYS A 458 -10.56 -25.95 25.36
N THR A 459 -11.65 -25.58 24.71
CA THR A 459 -12.15 -24.21 24.66
C THR A 459 -13.67 -24.21 24.78
N THR A 460 -14.25 -23.08 25.16
CA THR A 460 -15.70 -22.93 25.27
C THR A 460 -16.18 -21.74 24.45
N PHE A 461 -17.41 -21.85 23.96
CA PHE A 461 -18.14 -20.74 23.38
C PHE A 461 -19.60 -20.80 23.85
N GLU A 462 -20.31 -19.69 23.74
CA GLU A 462 -21.70 -19.59 24.18
C GLU A 462 -22.61 -19.22 23.00
N SER A 463 -23.79 -19.83 22.95
CA SER A 463 -24.84 -19.52 21.98
C SER A 463 -26.13 -19.14 22.69
N GLU A 464 -26.75 -18.02 22.33
CA GLU A 464 -28.07 -17.64 22.83
C GLU A 464 -29.22 -18.33 22.07
N VAL A 465 -28.88 -18.97 20.95
CA VAL A 465 -29.82 -19.54 19.98
C VAL A 465 -29.46 -20.98 19.66
N GLU A 466 -30.43 -21.73 19.15
CA GLU A 466 -30.17 -23.03 18.54
C GLU A 466 -29.74 -22.78 17.08
N LEU A 467 -28.64 -23.41 16.66
CA LEU A 467 -28.04 -23.17 15.35
C LEU A 467 -28.18 -24.40 14.46
N GLU A 468 -28.75 -24.22 13.28
CA GLU A 468 -28.91 -25.30 12.29
C GLU A 468 -27.67 -25.46 11.41
N ASN A 469 -26.92 -24.37 11.18
CA ASN A 469 -25.72 -24.35 10.35
C ASN A 469 -24.53 -23.75 11.11
N LEU A 470 -23.73 -24.62 11.73
CA LEU A 470 -22.52 -24.27 12.45
C LEU A 470 -21.42 -25.31 12.18
N CYS A 471 -20.31 -24.82 11.63
CA CYS A 471 -19.11 -25.61 11.39
C CYS A 471 -17.96 -25.13 12.29
N LEU A 472 -17.16 -26.08 12.75
CA LEU A 472 -15.84 -25.84 13.31
C LEU A 472 -14.80 -25.97 12.18
N VAL A 473 -13.91 -24.99 12.09
CA VAL A 473 -12.76 -25.02 11.18
C VAL A 473 -11.50 -25.26 11.98
N LEU A 474 -10.78 -26.33 11.63
CA LEU A 474 -9.53 -26.74 12.25
C LEU A 474 -8.43 -26.91 11.21
N GLU A 475 -7.22 -26.50 11.57
CA GLU A 475 -6.04 -26.78 10.77
C GLU A 475 -5.55 -28.19 11.00
N SER A 476 -5.29 -28.94 9.93
CA SER A 476 -4.81 -30.34 10.02
C SER A 476 -5.69 -31.22 10.91
N ALA A 477 -7.03 -31.12 10.74
CA ALA A 477 -8.00 -31.77 11.62
C ALA A 477 -7.78 -33.28 11.82
N SER A 478 -7.22 -33.98 10.83
CA SER A 478 -6.89 -35.40 10.90
C SER A 478 -5.87 -35.75 12.00
N ASP A 479 -5.10 -34.79 12.49
CA ASP A 479 -4.15 -34.98 13.59
C ASP A 479 -4.85 -35.04 14.95
N TYR A 480 -6.14 -34.68 15.01
CA TYR A 480 -6.92 -34.56 16.23
C TYR A 480 -8.09 -35.55 16.28
N THR A 481 -8.34 -36.03 17.49
CA THR A 481 -9.67 -36.51 17.90
C THR A 481 -10.46 -35.33 18.46
N LEU A 482 -11.73 -35.23 18.08
CA LEU A 482 -12.62 -34.11 18.43
C LEU A 482 -13.84 -34.63 19.20
N SER A 483 -14.18 -33.94 20.28
CA SER A 483 -15.50 -34.04 20.90
C SER A 483 -16.11 -32.68 21.19
N VAL A 484 -17.42 -32.58 20.97
CA VAL A 484 -18.22 -31.38 21.28
C VAL A 484 -19.28 -31.78 22.29
N ASN A 485 -19.33 -31.10 23.44
CA ASN A 485 -20.23 -31.41 24.54
C ASN A 485 -20.18 -32.89 24.97
N GLY A 486 -18.99 -33.49 24.95
CA GLY A 486 -18.76 -34.90 25.29
C GLY A 486 -19.18 -35.91 24.21
N GLN A 487 -19.68 -35.45 23.06
CA GLN A 487 -20.01 -36.30 21.92
C GLN A 487 -18.87 -36.29 20.89
N ALA A 488 -18.40 -37.46 20.48
CA ALA A 488 -17.36 -37.58 19.46
C ALA A 488 -17.87 -37.07 18.10
N VAL A 489 -17.02 -36.31 17.40
CA VAL A 489 -17.28 -35.79 16.05
C VAL A 489 -16.14 -36.22 15.13
N SER A 490 -16.46 -36.66 13.93
CA SER A 490 -15.44 -37.04 12.93
C SER A 490 -14.65 -35.82 12.49
N THR A 491 -13.32 -35.94 12.44
CA THR A 491 -12.43 -34.93 11.85
C THR A 491 -12.10 -35.22 10.39
N GLU A 492 -12.55 -36.36 9.84
CA GLU A 492 -12.41 -36.69 8.43
C GLU A 492 -13.42 -35.88 7.60
N THR A 493 -12.90 -35.03 6.71
CA THR A 493 -13.69 -34.20 5.80
C THR A 493 -12.85 -33.79 4.60
N ASP A 494 -13.46 -33.75 3.42
CA ASP A 494 -12.87 -33.17 2.20
C ASP A 494 -13.25 -31.69 2.03
N GLU A 495 -14.09 -31.15 2.92
CA GLU A 495 -14.52 -29.76 2.88
C GLU A 495 -13.53 -28.85 3.61
N TRP A 496 -13.34 -27.65 3.08
CA TRP A 496 -12.44 -26.64 3.64
C TRP A 496 -13.05 -25.23 3.49
N HIS A 497 -12.50 -24.25 4.20
CA HIS A 497 -13.01 -22.87 4.17
C HIS A 497 -12.07 -21.86 3.50
N TRP A 498 -11.02 -21.39 4.18
CA TRP A 498 -10.11 -20.37 3.61
C TRP A 498 -8.96 -20.99 2.81
N ASP A 499 -8.41 -22.09 3.30
CA ASP A 499 -7.27 -22.81 2.73
C ASP A 499 -7.56 -24.32 2.78
N LYS A 500 -6.99 -25.10 1.87
CA LYS A 500 -7.17 -26.56 1.80
C LYS A 500 -6.73 -27.32 3.05
N GLN A 501 -5.95 -26.70 3.94
CA GLN A 501 -5.53 -27.24 5.22
C GLN A 501 -6.47 -26.84 6.38
N PHE A 502 -7.52 -26.06 6.10
CA PHE A 502 -8.52 -25.59 7.07
C PHE A 502 -9.79 -26.41 6.90
N SER A 503 -9.77 -27.63 7.45
CA SER A 503 -10.85 -28.59 7.39
C SER A 503 -12.12 -28.04 8.03
N LYS A 504 -13.24 -28.15 7.32
CA LYS A 504 -14.56 -27.67 7.77
C LYS A 504 -15.39 -28.87 8.27
N ILE A 505 -15.77 -28.83 9.55
CA ILE A 505 -16.44 -29.92 10.25
C ILE A 505 -17.79 -29.42 10.77
N ASP A 506 -18.89 -30.03 10.33
CA ASP A 506 -20.23 -29.74 10.86
C ASP A 506 -20.37 -30.22 12.31
N ILE A 507 -20.71 -29.28 13.21
CA ILE A 507 -20.95 -29.55 14.64
C ILE A 507 -22.38 -29.18 15.08
N SER A 508 -23.27 -28.83 14.15
CA SER A 508 -24.64 -28.36 14.44
C SER A 508 -25.42 -29.31 15.36
N LYS A 509 -25.20 -30.63 15.22
CA LYS A 509 -25.93 -31.66 15.99
C LYS A 509 -25.46 -31.80 17.44
N GLN A 510 -24.26 -31.34 17.75
CA GLN A 510 -23.63 -31.51 19.07
C GLN A 510 -23.74 -30.24 19.92
N VAL A 511 -23.99 -29.10 19.29
CA VAL A 511 -24.12 -27.82 19.98
C VAL A 511 -25.54 -27.62 20.54
N LYS A 512 -25.64 -26.76 21.54
CA LYS A 512 -26.87 -26.43 22.25
C LYS A 512 -26.89 -24.94 22.60
N LYS A 513 -28.07 -24.41 22.89
CA LYS A 513 -28.18 -23.12 23.57
C LYS A 513 -27.45 -23.14 24.93
N GLY A 514 -26.73 -22.06 25.22
CA GLY A 514 -25.88 -21.90 26.39
C GLY A 514 -24.40 -22.17 26.09
N GLU A 515 -23.66 -22.60 27.11
CA GLU A 515 -22.24 -22.92 27.00
C GLU A 515 -22.01 -24.26 26.27
N ASN A 516 -21.06 -24.25 25.34
CA ASN A 516 -20.62 -25.38 24.55
C ASN A 516 -19.12 -25.60 24.76
N LEU A 517 -18.73 -26.86 24.92
CA LEU A 517 -17.34 -27.29 25.14
C LEU A 517 -16.80 -27.99 23.89
N ILE A 518 -15.66 -27.53 23.39
CA ILE A 518 -14.86 -28.19 22.35
C ILE A 518 -13.63 -28.78 23.00
N GLU A 519 -13.37 -30.07 22.77
CA GLU A 519 -12.17 -30.77 23.24
C GLU A 519 -11.45 -31.40 22.06
N LEU A 520 -10.14 -31.16 21.97
CA LEU A 520 -9.25 -31.73 20.99
C LEU A 520 -8.17 -32.55 21.70
N GLU A 521 -7.83 -33.70 21.15
CA GLU A 521 -6.75 -34.54 21.66
C GLU A 521 -5.93 -35.10 20.50
N CYS A 522 -4.59 -35.00 20.61
CA CYS A 522 -3.65 -35.51 19.62
C CYS A 522 -2.42 -36.14 20.28
N GLN A 523 -1.72 -36.97 19.50
CA GLN A 523 -0.32 -37.28 19.76
C GLN A 523 0.54 -36.20 19.11
N TYR A 524 1.13 -35.35 19.93
CA TYR A 524 1.89 -34.21 19.46
C TYR A 524 3.20 -34.66 18.79
N GLY A 525 3.41 -34.15 17.58
CA GLY A 525 4.65 -34.26 16.83
C GLY A 525 4.95 -32.94 16.13
N MET A 526 6.16 -32.80 15.58
CA MET A 526 6.60 -31.55 14.93
C MET A 526 5.73 -31.08 13.76
N GLY A 527 4.98 -31.99 13.12
CA GLY A 527 4.05 -31.67 12.03
C GLY A 527 2.67 -31.18 12.49
N VAL A 528 2.31 -31.43 13.75
CA VAL A 528 0.97 -31.12 14.30
C VAL A 528 0.86 -29.61 14.54
N GLN A 529 -0.15 -29.00 13.93
CA GLN A 529 -0.39 -27.56 14.03
C GLN A 529 -1.33 -27.24 15.19
N VAL A 530 -0.78 -26.70 16.27
CA VAL A 530 -1.57 -26.18 17.40
C VAL A 530 -1.93 -24.73 17.10
N GLU A 531 -3.14 -24.51 16.58
CA GLU A 531 -3.57 -23.24 16.00
C GLU A 531 -4.97 -22.82 16.48
N ASP A 532 -5.30 -21.56 16.21
CA ASP A 532 -6.60 -20.98 16.56
C ASP A 532 -7.74 -21.78 15.90
N MET A 533 -8.87 -21.87 16.59
CA MET A 533 -10.06 -22.55 16.10
C MET A 533 -11.05 -21.52 15.60
N TYR A 534 -11.87 -21.86 14.61
CA TYR A 534 -12.86 -20.91 14.08
C TYR A 534 -14.23 -21.55 13.99
N LEU A 535 -15.24 -20.83 14.46
CA LEU A 535 -16.64 -21.18 14.18
C LEU A 535 -17.06 -20.42 12.94
N ILE A 536 -17.71 -21.10 12.00
CA ILE A 536 -18.32 -20.47 10.83
C ILE A 536 -19.75 -20.96 10.61
N GLY A 537 -20.63 -20.09 10.11
CA GLY A 537 -22.02 -20.47 9.88
C GLY A 537 -22.97 -19.30 9.71
N ASP A 538 -24.24 -19.57 10.00
CA ASP A 538 -25.35 -18.61 9.89
C ASP A 538 -25.77 -18.14 11.28
N PHE A 539 -25.05 -17.15 11.79
CA PHE A 539 -25.24 -16.55 13.11
C PHE A 539 -24.78 -15.10 13.13
N GLY A 540 -25.30 -14.33 14.08
CA GLY A 540 -24.68 -13.08 14.53
C GLY A 540 -23.70 -13.33 15.67
N VAL A 541 -22.79 -12.38 15.92
CA VAL A 541 -21.87 -12.41 17.05
C VAL A 541 -21.94 -11.10 17.83
N ARG A 542 -22.17 -11.19 19.14
CA ARG A 542 -22.27 -10.01 20.03
C ARG A 542 -21.20 -10.01 21.11
N LYS A 543 -20.54 -8.87 21.29
CA LYS A 543 -19.62 -8.64 22.42
C LYS A 543 -20.43 -8.53 23.72
N VAL A 544 -20.02 -9.26 24.76
CA VAL A 544 -20.62 -9.18 26.10
C VAL A 544 -19.76 -8.34 27.02
N ALA A 545 -18.49 -8.68 27.16
CA ALA A 545 -17.50 -7.96 27.97
C ALA A 545 -16.10 -8.44 27.60
N GLY A 546 -15.10 -7.54 27.57
CA GLY A 546 -13.71 -7.90 27.33
C GLY A 546 -13.49 -8.70 26.03
N ASP A 547 -12.85 -9.86 26.12
CA ASP A 547 -12.66 -10.82 25.03
C ASP A 547 -13.86 -11.75 24.78
N ARG A 548 -14.96 -11.62 25.54
CA ARG A 548 -16.10 -12.55 25.49
C ARG A 548 -17.14 -12.14 24.45
N TYR A 549 -17.36 -13.04 23.50
CA TYR A 549 -18.38 -12.97 22.46
C TYR A 549 -19.30 -14.17 22.53
N ILE A 550 -20.53 -13.99 22.07
CA ILE A 550 -21.56 -15.02 22.05
C ILE A 550 -22.24 -15.07 20.68
N LEU A 551 -22.71 -16.24 20.29
CA LEU A 551 -23.48 -16.44 19.06
C LEU A 551 -24.94 -16.04 19.29
N THR A 552 -25.52 -15.34 18.32
CA THR A 552 -26.89 -14.84 18.32
C THR A 552 -27.57 -15.15 16.99
N ASP A 553 -28.85 -14.83 16.87
CA ASP A 553 -29.50 -14.74 15.56
C ASP A 553 -28.78 -13.71 14.68
N GLU A 554 -28.81 -13.95 13.37
CA GLU A 554 -28.35 -12.99 12.37
C GLU A 554 -29.32 -11.80 12.32
N PRO A 555 -28.83 -10.55 12.20
CA PRO A 555 -29.73 -9.40 12.07
C PRO A 555 -30.58 -9.49 10.81
N GLU A 556 -31.85 -9.09 10.88
CA GLU A 556 -32.73 -9.04 9.70
C GLU A 556 -32.32 -7.95 8.69
N GLN A 557 -31.72 -6.86 9.18
CA GLN A 557 -31.32 -5.69 8.41
C GLN A 557 -30.07 -5.05 9.02
N LEU A 558 -29.30 -4.33 8.20
CA LEU A 558 -28.16 -3.53 8.65
C LEU A 558 -28.50 -2.04 8.63
N THR A 559 -27.96 -1.28 9.57
CA THR A 559 -27.92 0.19 9.49
C THR A 559 -26.59 0.65 8.91
N ASN A 560 -26.47 1.96 8.67
CA ASN A 560 -25.16 2.57 8.48
C ASN A 560 -24.31 2.32 9.74
N GLY A 561 -23.01 2.08 9.56
CA GLY A 561 -22.05 1.88 10.64
C GLY A 561 -21.15 0.66 10.45
N ASN A 562 -20.42 0.36 11.53
CA ASN A 562 -19.49 -0.75 11.61
C ASN A 562 -20.22 -2.10 11.66
N TRP A 563 -19.81 -3.04 10.82
CA TRP A 563 -20.22 -4.45 10.86
C TRP A 563 -20.00 -5.12 12.21
N GLY A 564 -18.90 -4.79 12.89
CA GLY A 564 -18.56 -5.41 14.16
C GLY A 564 -19.56 -5.12 15.28
N GLU A 565 -20.28 -4.00 15.19
CA GLU A 565 -21.34 -3.62 16.13
C GLU A 565 -22.71 -4.22 15.75
N GLN A 566 -22.80 -4.86 14.59
CA GLN A 566 -24.03 -5.35 13.97
C GLN A 566 -24.00 -6.87 13.73
N GLY A 567 -23.21 -7.62 14.50
CA GLY A 567 -23.19 -9.07 14.43
C GLY A 567 -22.02 -9.68 13.64
N TYR A 568 -21.12 -8.87 13.07
CA TYR A 568 -20.04 -9.34 12.19
C TYR A 568 -18.62 -8.88 12.62
N PRO A 569 -18.22 -8.99 13.89
CA PRO A 569 -16.91 -8.54 14.38
C PRO A 569 -15.72 -9.23 13.71
N PHE A 570 -15.77 -10.56 13.57
CA PHE A 570 -14.66 -11.34 13.00
C PHE A 570 -14.80 -11.63 11.50
N TYR A 571 -15.90 -11.17 10.88
CA TYR A 571 -16.26 -11.49 9.51
C TYR A 571 -15.16 -11.10 8.51
N ALA A 572 -14.73 -12.08 7.71
CA ALA A 572 -13.76 -11.91 6.63
C ALA A 572 -14.39 -12.36 5.30
N GLY A 573 -15.37 -11.59 4.82
CA GLY A 573 -16.07 -11.83 3.56
C GLY A 573 -16.72 -10.55 3.02
N ASN A 574 -17.67 -10.70 2.11
CA ASN A 574 -18.32 -9.56 1.44
C ASN A 574 -19.80 -9.46 1.86
N ILE A 575 -20.32 -8.24 1.94
CA ILE A 575 -21.75 -7.99 2.17
C ILE A 575 -22.31 -7.14 1.02
N LEU A 576 -23.41 -7.60 0.45
CA LEU A 576 -24.17 -6.89 -0.57
C LEU A 576 -25.36 -6.17 0.06
N TYR A 577 -25.30 -4.86 0.10
CA TYR A 577 -26.40 -4.00 0.53
C TYR A 577 -27.38 -3.79 -0.62
N ARG A 578 -28.69 -3.77 -0.33
CA ARG A 578 -29.76 -3.49 -1.29
C ARG A 578 -30.66 -2.37 -0.76
N GLY A 579 -30.79 -1.32 -1.58
CA GLY A 579 -31.61 -0.15 -1.30
C GLY A 579 -32.47 0.27 -2.49
N LYS A 580 -33.32 1.26 -2.24
CA LYS A 580 -34.15 1.89 -3.27
C LYS A 580 -33.88 3.39 -3.27
N LEU A 581 -33.71 3.95 -4.47
CA LEU A 581 -33.45 5.35 -4.69
C LEU A 581 -34.58 5.95 -5.53
N LYS A 582 -35.26 6.96 -5.01
CA LYS A 582 -36.17 7.78 -5.83
C LYS A 582 -35.40 8.99 -6.38
N CYS A 583 -35.09 8.98 -7.66
CA CYS A 583 -34.33 10.04 -8.33
C CYS A 583 -35.21 10.76 -9.37
N GLU A 584 -35.01 12.06 -9.51
CA GLU A 584 -35.60 12.88 -10.57
C GLU A 584 -34.47 13.74 -11.12
N ALA A 585 -34.08 13.51 -12.38
CA ALA A 585 -33.01 14.23 -13.05
C ALA A 585 -33.51 14.72 -14.41
N LYS A 586 -33.18 15.96 -14.75
CA LYS A 586 -33.47 16.55 -16.06
C LYS A 586 -32.32 16.27 -17.02
N ASP A 587 -32.62 16.31 -18.31
CA ASP A 587 -31.60 16.22 -19.36
C ASP A 587 -30.47 17.23 -19.13
N GLY A 588 -29.23 16.75 -19.21
CA GLY A 588 -28.02 17.54 -18.98
C GLY A 588 -27.56 17.63 -17.52
N GLN A 589 -28.34 17.12 -16.55
CA GLN A 589 -27.89 17.04 -15.16
C GLN A 589 -27.05 15.79 -14.92
N GLN A 590 -26.02 15.92 -14.09
CA GLN A 590 -25.18 14.80 -13.66
C GLN A 590 -25.72 14.23 -12.34
N VAL A 591 -25.72 12.91 -12.19
CA VAL A 591 -26.14 12.21 -10.97
C VAL A 591 -24.98 11.39 -10.42
N LEU A 592 -24.52 11.73 -9.22
CA LEU A 592 -23.40 11.08 -8.54
C LEU A 592 -23.90 10.32 -7.31
N LEU A 593 -23.47 9.06 -7.14
CA LEU A 593 -23.63 8.33 -5.88
C LEU A 593 -22.33 8.42 -5.09
N CYS A 594 -22.41 8.93 -3.86
CA CYS A 594 -21.30 9.17 -2.96
C CYS A 594 -21.42 8.27 -1.72
N LEU A 595 -20.38 7.50 -1.44
CA LEU A 595 -20.24 6.76 -0.18
C LEU A 595 -19.54 7.66 0.85
N LYS A 596 -20.13 7.79 2.04
CA LYS A 596 -19.60 8.68 3.09
C LYS A 596 -18.75 7.88 4.07
N ASN A 597 -17.44 8.16 4.07
CA ASN A 597 -16.45 7.49 4.92
C ASN A 597 -16.56 5.94 4.89
N PRO A 598 -16.70 5.30 3.72
CA PRO A 598 -16.95 3.87 3.68
C PRO A 598 -15.69 3.11 4.13
N LYS A 599 -15.88 1.90 4.69
CA LYS A 599 -14.78 1.04 5.14
C LYS A 599 -14.85 -0.32 4.47
N GLY A 600 -13.85 -0.61 3.64
CA GLY A 600 -13.74 -1.79 2.79
C GLY A 600 -12.44 -1.75 2.00
N CYS A 601 -12.03 -2.89 1.45
CA CYS A 601 -10.90 -2.98 0.53
C CYS A 601 -11.24 -2.31 -0.82
N LEU A 602 -12.46 -2.55 -1.31
CA LEU A 602 -13.09 -1.88 -2.44
C LEU A 602 -14.63 -2.00 -2.33
N PHE A 603 -15.33 -1.27 -3.19
CA PHE A 603 -16.79 -1.28 -3.29
C PHE A 603 -17.22 -1.57 -4.72
N ARG A 604 -18.37 -2.23 -4.91
CA ARG A 604 -18.99 -2.40 -6.22
C ARG A 604 -20.42 -1.88 -6.18
N ILE A 605 -20.74 -0.97 -7.09
CA ILE A 605 -22.01 -0.24 -7.07
C ILE A 605 -22.77 -0.57 -8.35
N SER A 606 -24.05 -0.91 -8.20
CA SER A 606 -24.94 -1.15 -9.34
C SER A 606 -26.25 -0.42 -9.13
N VAL A 607 -26.80 0.10 -10.23
CA VAL A 607 -28.09 0.79 -10.24
C VAL A 607 -28.96 0.13 -11.30
N ASN A 608 -30.18 -0.25 -10.91
CA ASN A 608 -31.06 -1.08 -11.73
C ASN A 608 -30.35 -2.39 -12.16
N ASP A 609 -30.32 -2.70 -13.45
CA ASP A 609 -29.72 -3.90 -14.01
C ASP A 609 -28.29 -3.63 -14.58
N SER A 610 -27.63 -2.57 -14.10
CA SER A 610 -26.28 -2.22 -14.57
C SER A 610 -25.22 -3.22 -14.11
N GLU A 611 -24.17 -3.37 -14.91
CA GLU A 611 -22.95 -4.02 -14.43
C GLU A 611 -22.37 -3.26 -13.22
N PRO A 612 -21.76 -3.95 -12.24
CA PRO A 612 -21.20 -3.27 -11.07
C PRO A 612 -19.98 -2.41 -11.40
N ILE A 613 -20.06 -1.12 -11.05
CA ILE A 613 -18.96 -0.17 -11.15
C ILE A 613 -18.03 -0.35 -9.94
N PRO A 614 -16.75 -0.67 -10.13
CA PRO A 614 -15.79 -0.75 -9.03
C PRO A 614 -15.39 0.64 -8.54
N LEU A 615 -15.32 0.79 -7.22
CA LEU A 615 -14.87 1.98 -6.52
C LEU A 615 -13.85 1.56 -5.46
N TRP A 616 -12.56 1.77 -5.74
CA TRP A 616 -11.46 1.17 -4.96
C TRP A 616 -10.44 2.18 -4.42
N TYR A 617 -10.62 3.46 -4.74
CA TYR A 617 -9.89 4.59 -4.17
C TYR A 617 -10.72 5.87 -4.32
N GLN A 618 -10.35 6.90 -3.55
CA GLN A 618 -11.00 8.21 -3.57
C GLN A 618 -10.96 8.93 -4.93
N PRO A 619 -11.93 9.82 -5.20
CA PRO A 619 -13.06 10.18 -4.36
C PRO A 619 -14.08 9.03 -4.26
N TRP A 620 -14.71 8.85 -3.10
CA TRP A 620 -15.69 7.78 -2.84
C TRP A 620 -17.03 8.03 -3.54
N GLN A 621 -17.02 8.21 -4.86
CA GLN A 621 -18.19 8.50 -5.67
C GLN A 621 -18.12 7.86 -7.06
N VAL A 622 -19.28 7.61 -7.64
CA VAL A 622 -19.44 7.11 -9.01
C VAL A 622 -20.51 7.90 -9.75
N ASP A 623 -20.29 8.11 -11.04
CA ASP A 623 -21.27 8.69 -11.95
C ASP A 623 -22.32 7.62 -12.32
N ILE A 624 -23.58 7.91 -12.03
CA ILE A 624 -24.72 7.02 -12.30
C ILE A 624 -25.75 7.69 -13.22
N THR A 625 -25.37 8.78 -13.90
CA THR A 625 -26.27 9.59 -14.74
C THR A 625 -27.01 8.74 -15.76
N ASP A 626 -26.29 7.89 -16.48
CA ASP A 626 -26.84 7.01 -17.52
C ASP A 626 -27.55 5.76 -16.95
N LEU A 627 -27.47 5.53 -15.65
CA LEU A 627 -27.98 4.32 -14.99
C LEU A 627 -29.30 4.56 -14.25
N VAL A 628 -29.61 5.81 -13.93
CA VAL A 628 -30.85 6.18 -13.24
C VAL A 628 -31.98 6.44 -14.23
N LYS A 629 -33.19 6.10 -13.81
CA LYS A 629 -34.45 6.54 -14.43
C LYS A 629 -35.21 7.45 -13.47
N ASN A 630 -36.06 8.31 -14.02
CA ASN A 630 -36.98 9.10 -13.18
C ASN A 630 -37.93 8.17 -12.42
N GLY A 631 -38.10 8.46 -11.12
CA GLY A 631 -38.83 7.61 -10.19
C GLY A 631 -37.93 6.66 -9.40
N GLU A 632 -38.42 5.45 -9.14
CA GLU A 632 -37.73 4.47 -8.29
C GLU A 632 -36.67 3.68 -9.06
N ASN A 633 -35.49 3.54 -8.44
CA ASN A 633 -34.33 2.79 -8.92
C ASN A 633 -33.90 1.80 -7.82
N SER A 634 -33.46 0.60 -8.20
CA SER A 634 -32.76 -0.29 -7.27
C SER A 634 -31.29 0.12 -7.20
N VAL A 635 -30.71 0.05 -6.00
CA VAL A 635 -29.28 0.29 -5.79
C VAL A 635 -28.72 -0.88 -5.01
N SER A 636 -27.59 -1.42 -5.47
CA SER A 636 -26.82 -2.40 -4.72
C SER A 636 -25.39 -1.94 -4.50
N ILE A 637 -24.88 -2.17 -3.31
CA ILE A 637 -23.51 -1.80 -2.91
C ILE A 637 -22.88 -3.02 -2.26
N GLU A 638 -21.97 -3.67 -2.98
CA GLU A 638 -21.10 -4.69 -2.40
C GLU A 638 -19.95 -4.00 -1.69
N VAL A 639 -19.77 -4.29 -0.41
CA VAL A 639 -18.58 -3.91 0.36
C VAL A 639 -17.71 -5.17 0.47
N ILE A 640 -16.50 -5.09 -0.05
CA ILE A 640 -15.53 -6.18 -0.05
C ILE A 640 -14.54 -5.92 1.07
N SER A 641 -14.39 -6.86 2.00
CA SER A 641 -13.48 -6.72 3.15
C SER A 641 -12.11 -7.36 2.88
N THR A 642 -11.38 -7.66 3.96
CA THR A 642 -10.12 -8.39 3.93
C THR A 642 -10.08 -9.43 5.05
N LEU A 643 -8.99 -10.19 5.12
CA LEU A 643 -8.76 -11.17 6.18
C LEU A 643 -8.45 -10.59 7.58
N ARG A 644 -8.44 -9.26 7.76
CA ARG A 644 -7.90 -8.61 8.97
C ARG A 644 -8.59 -9.01 10.27
N ASN A 645 -9.91 -9.15 10.28
CA ASN A 645 -10.66 -9.41 11.51
C ASN A 645 -10.69 -10.89 11.90
N THR A 646 -10.32 -11.81 10.99
CA THR A 646 -10.12 -13.23 11.31
C THR A 646 -8.65 -13.55 11.60
N PHE A 647 -7.72 -13.00 10.81
CA PHE A 647 -6.30 -13.41 10.78
C PHE A 647 -5.29 -12.31 11.08
N GLY A 648 -5.72 -11.12 11.54
CA GLY A 648 -4.80 -10.07 11.95
C GLY A 648 -4.15 -10.34 13.31
N PRO A 649 -3.20 -9.48 13.75
CA PRO A 649 -2.73 -9.49 15.14
C PRO A 649 -3.85 -8.96 16.04
N LEU A 650 -4.77 -9.85 16.43
CA LEU A 650 -6.03 -9.45 17.06
C LEU A 650 -5.87 -8.88 18.48
N HIS A 651 -4.71 -9.06 19.12
CA HIS A 651 -4.47 -8.66 20.52
C HIS A 651 -3.34 -7.65 20.70
N HIS A 652 -2.83 -7.05 19.63
CA HIS A 652 -1.73 -6.09 19.73
C HIS A 652 -2.26 -4.68 20.06
N LYS A 653 -1.78 -4.02 21.12
CA LYS A 653 -2.29 -2.72 21.62
C LYS A 653 -2.38 -1.58 20.60
N LEU A 654 -1.57 -1.63 19.55
CA LEU A 654 -1.59 -0.64 18.46
C LEU A 654 -2.66 -0.93 17.39
N GLY A 655 -3.33 -2.08 17.46
CA GLY A 655 -4.34 -2.51 16.50
C GLY A 655 -3.84 -2.41 15.06
N ASP A 656 -4.59 -1.70 14.22
CA ASP A 656 -4.21 -1.46 12.82
C ASP A 656 -3.21 -0.32 12.60
N ALA A 657 -2.86 0.44 13.64
CA ALA A 657 -1.85 1.50 13.57
C ALA A 657 -0.41 0.96 13.68
N LEU A 658 -0.23 -0.37 13.59
CA LEU A 658 1.07 -1.00 13.51
C LEU A 658 1.86 -0.46 12.30
N PRO A 659 3.12 -0.02 12.47
CA PRO A 659 3.94 0.48 11.36
C PRO A 659 4.37 -0.65 10.42
N TRP A 660 4.36 -1.88 10.92
CA TRP A 660 4.66 -3.10 10.18
C TRP A 660 3.99 -4.30 10.86
N VAL A 661 3.69 -5.35 10.09
CA VAL A 661 3.09 -6.59 10.60
C VAL A 661 3.95 -7.78 10.15
N GLY A 662 4.54 -8.49 11.11
CA GLY A 662 5.22 -9.76 10.90
C GLY A 662 4.89 -10.78 12.00
N PRO A 663 5.51 -11.97 12.00
CA PRO A 663 5.18 -13.04 12.94
C PRO A 663 5.25 -12.62 14.42
N GLY A 664 6.18 -11.73 14.76
CA GLY A 664 6.34 -11.23 16.13
C GLY A 664 5.13 -10.48 16.67
N GLN A 665 4.39 -9.75 15.83
CA GLN A 665 3.24 -8.93 16.25
C GLN A 665 2.04 -9.76 16.73
N PHE A 666 1.99 -11.05 16.38
CA PHE A 666 0.94 -11.97 16.80
C PHE A 666 1.19 -12.59 18.19
N VAL A 667 2.42 -12.49 18.70
CA VAL A 667 2.88 -13.13 19.95
C VAL A 667 3.59 -12.14 20.88
N ASP A 668 3.43 -10.84 20.65
CA ASP A 668 4.10 -9.78 21.39
C ASP A 668 3.49 -9.58 22.78
N GLU A 669 3.98 -10.34 23.77
CA GLU A 669 3.51 -10.27 25.15
C GLU A 669 3.63 -8.87 25.77
N ALA A 670 4.65 -8.09 25.39
CA ALA A 670 4.87 -6.76 25.96
C ALA A 670 3.82 -5.75 25.50
N ASN A 671 3.14 -6.04 24.39
CA ASN A 671 2.13 -5.19 23.78
C ASN A 671 0.76 -5.86 23.67
N TRP A 672 0.55 -6.98 24.39
CA TRP A 672 -0.69 -7.73 24.39
C TRP A 672 -1.81 -7.00 25.16
N VAL A 673 -3.02 -7.06 24.62
CA VAL A 673 -4.28 -6.68 25.30
C VAL A 673 -5.31 -7.79 25.10
N ASP A 674 -6.05 -8.14 26.16
CA ASP A 674 -7.02 -9.24 26.09
C ASP A 674 -8.21 -8.91 25.16
N ASP A 675 -8.57 -7.63 25.04
CA ASP A 675 -9.61 -7.17 24.11
C ASP A 675 -9.15 -7.27 22.65
N TYR A 676 -10.00 -7.87 21.80
CA TYR A 676 -9.78 -7.90 20.35
C TYR A 676 -9.69 -6.49 19.73
N GLN A 677 -8.67 -6.28 18.92
CA GLN A 677 -8.34 -5.08 18.15
C GLN A 677 -8.76 -5.29 16.68
N LEU A 678 -10.06 -5.13 16.44
CA LEU A 678 -10.72 -5.32 15.15
C LEU A 678 -10.81 -3.99 14.37
N VAL A 679 -10.87 -4.07 13.04
CA VAL A 679 -11.03 -2.90 12.17
C VAL A 679 -12.48 -2.76 11.70
N PRO A 680 -12.97 -1.53 11.47
CA PRO A 680 -14.33 -1.32 10.99
C PRO A 680 -14.44 -1.70 9.51
N TYR A 681 -15.58 -2.28 9.15
CA TYR A 681 -16.04 -2.48 7.77
C TYR A 681 -17.51 -2.06 7.66
N GLY A 682 -17.93 -1.63 6.46
CA GLY A 682 -19.31 -1.28 6.16
C GLY A 682 -19.52 0.13 5.64
N LEU A 683 -20.79 0.51 5.51
CA LEU A 683 -21.23 1.84 5.09
C LEU A 683 -21.34 2.75 6.33
N MET A 684 -20.25 3.41 6.71
CA MET A 684 -20.14 4.12 8.00
C MET A 684 -21.13 5.28 8.12
N ASP A 685 -20.95 6.33 7.30
CA ASP A 685 -21.73 7.56 7.40
C ASP A 685 -22.86 7.60 6.34
N GLY A 686 -23.17 6.45 5.76
CA GLY A 686 -24.24 6.28 4.78
C GLY A 686 -23.86 6.59 3.33
N VAL A 687 -24.90 6.75 2.51
CA VAL A 687 -24.80 6.93 1.06
C VAL A 687 -25.63 8.15 0.68
N GLU A 688 -25.07 9.01 -0.18
CA GLU A 688 -25.75 10.18 -0.70
C GLU A 688 -25.81 10.11 -2.22
N VAL A 689 -26.92 10.54 -2.81
CA VAL A 689 -27.00 10.78 -4.25
C VAL A 689 -27.13 12.28 -4.48
N VAL A 690 -26.23 12.82 -5.28
CA VAL A 690 -26.15 14.25 -5.58
C VAL A 690 -26.53 14.46 -7.04
N VAL A 691 -27.53 15.31 -7.27
CA VAL A 691 -27.90 15.79 -8.61
C VAL A 691 -27.26 17.16 -8.81
N CYS A 692 -26.49 17.29 -9.88
CA CYS A 692 -25.65 18.43 -10.17
C CYS A 692 -26.04 19.07 -11.52
N GLU A 693 -25.91 20.40 -11.64
CA GLU A 693 -26.23 21.19 -12.85
C GLU A 693 -25.11 21.30 -13.89
#